data_AF-A0A1H5LQH8-F1
#
_entry.id   AF-A0A1H5LQH8-F1
#
_cell.length_a   1.000
_cell.length_b   1.000
_cell.length_c   1.000
_cell.angle_alpha   90.00
_cell.angle_beta   90.00
_cell.angle_gamma   90.00
#
_symmetry.space_group_name_H-M   'P 1'
#
loop_
_entity.id
_entity.type
_entity.pdbx_description
1 polymer ?
#
loop_
_entity_poly.entity_id
_entity_poly.type
_entity_poly.pdbx_seq_one_letter_code
_entity_poly.pdbx_strand_id
1 'polypeptide(L)'
;MRLTARVSIFTVCLLVVSGFPALLSSAFAQQQPEKRIALVVGNGAYAKSPLATAANDAGLIAQTLQAAGFDVIGARDLDGDTLRKSFRDFVQKAQAAGPGTVAMVYLAGYGLQLAGENYFVPVDSAINRETDIPIESLRISDYIRQLASLPLKASIVVLDAARQQPFVEGQIASGLALVEADPHMLIAYNAAPGTVAPPEQGPYGAYAQSLAEMIRAGGLPLQEVFNRVRLRVNEATKGAQVPWDSQKLDAQFVFFDRAPDAPAQAPPDQVAALRNKPIRDLGVQDAYTAAVERDTLQGYEDFLIAYPGDPLARRVRAIVAARREAITWGRTYRADTPNAYWSYLRRYPRGPHAGDARRRLAILTAPLEPPPAFAVMDYDVPPPPPEEIVYVDRPVLVFSDPEFDFAPPPPPPFYYLPPPPPDFIVLEPPPPPIGLFILPQPLFVPIPVYVQAPVYVAPPPNNIIYANIHNTTVINTVINQRPLPAPTGPGGTALPSAKGAAPSPAVPAPGPAGATAALPPAVAQKASLIQQGKLPMPPSASINPAAKAGTAGAPVGRIAPANAPQPANVAPNALPQGQALPKANSLPVPGVKGAPPLPPAAGTPPANATNPSVKLAPQQPGAAPPAAVSNAPAAAGTPRVPAGVAAPPKPNSLAPVQGANAKPTVAPQAVSRPAAVQPPPKPLAALPPKRTTIQPDVRRATPPPPRPAPQMARPAPPPPRVASPPPPRIVAPPPRMAAPPPPRPAPAPQIARPAPPPPPPRPAPPPPRPAPPAAAKKCPPNVPRC
;
A
#
# COMPACT_ATOMS: atom_id res chain seq x y z
N MET A 1 -52.38 60.30 48.34
CA MET A 1 -51.98 59.62 47.08
C MET A 1 -52.70 58.25 47.03
N ARG A 2 -53.16 57.70 45.90
CA ARG A 2 -52.42 57.21 44.71
C ARG A 2 -51.29 56.22 45.10
N LEU A 3 -51.18 55.00 44.57
CA LEU A 3 -52.03 54.29 43.60
C LEU A 3 -51.88 52.77 43.79
N THR A 4 -52.95 51.99 43.59
CA THR A 4 -52.88 50.52 43.58
C THR A 4 -52.37 49.98 42.24
N ALA A 5 -51.34 49.12 42.25
CA ALA A 5 -50.85 48.43 41.06
C ALA A 5 -51.20 46.92 41.12
N ARG A 6 -52.25 46.51 40.39
CA ARG A 6 -52.53 45.09 40.14
C ARG A 6 -51.60 44.57 39.06
N VAL A 7 -50.53 43.87 39.42
CA VAL A 7 -49.67 43.17 38.45
C VAL A 7 -50.44 41.98 37.89
N SER A 8 -50.62 41.94 36.57
CA SER A 8 -51.46 40.93 35.91
C SER A 8 -50.69 39.64 35.62
N ILE A 9 -51.20 38.52 36.14
CA ILE A 9 -50.64 37.17 35.91
C ILE A 9 -50.61 36.83 34.41
N PHE A 10 -51.55 37.36 33.62
CA PHE A 10 -51.61 37.20 32.16
C PHE A 10 -50.32 37.67 31.44
N THR A 11 -49.65 38.71 31.94
CA THR A 11 -48.45 39.26 31.30
C THR A 11 -47.24 38.34 31.43
N VAL A 12 -47.16 37.55 32.51
CA VAL A 12 -46.11 36.54 32.71
C VAL A 12 -46.31 35.36 31.75
N CYS A 13 -47.54 34.85 31.62
CA CYS A 13 -47.84 33.75 30.71
C CYS A 13 -47.53 34.11 29.24
N LEU A 14 -47.81 35.36 28.80
CA LEU A 14 -47.57 35.77 27.42
C LEU A 14 -46.07 35.79 27.04
N LEU A 15 -45.20 36.14 27.99
CA LEU A 15 -43.74 36.13 27.80
C LEU A 15 -43.15 34.70 27.84
N VAL A 16 -43.73 33.78 28.60
CA VAL A 16 -43.29 32.38 28.63
C VAL A 16 -43.66 31.65 27.33
N VAL A 17 -44.85 31.90 26.77
CA VAL A 17 -45.31 31.26 25.52
C VAL A 17 -44.55 31.76 24.29
N SER A 18 -44.09 33.02 24.28
CA SER A 18 -43.37 33.59 23.14
C SER A 18 -41.87 33.22 23.07
N GLY A 19 -41.27 32.75 24.17
CA GLY A 19 -39.86 32.32 24.19
C GLY A 19 -39.60 30.89 23.68
N PHE A 20 -40.63 30.04 23.57
CA PHE A 20 -40.45 28.60 23.36
C PHE A 20 -40.08 28.08 21.95
N PRO A 21 -40.30 28.78 20.81
CA PRO A 21 -39.95 28.22 19.50
C PRO A 21 -38.44 28.25 19.18
N ALA A 22 -37.65 29.04 19.92
CA ALA A 22 -36.23 29.24 19.63
C ALA A 22 -35.32 28.09 20.09
N LEU A 23 -35.77 27.26 21.05
CA LEU A 23 -34.94 26.22 21.69
C LEU A 23 -35.01 24.83 21.02
N LEU A 24 -35.84 24.66 19.98
CA LEU A 24 -35.95 23.39 19.23
C LEU A 24 -35.13 23.35 17.94
N SER A 25 -34.50 24.46 17.55
CA SER A 25 -33.76 24.60 16.28
C SER A 25 -32.27 24.26 16.38
N SER A 26 -31.78 23.76 17.52
CA SER A 26 -30.35 23.57 17.80
C SER A 26 -29.92 22.10 17.91
N ALA A 27 -30.70 21.16 17.33
CA ALA A 27 -30.45 19.71 17.41
C ALA A 27 -30.16 19.03 16.05
N PHE A 28 -30.18 19.77 14.94
CA PHE A 28 -29.74 19.28 13.62
C PHE A 28 -28.66 20.18 13.04
N ALA A 29 -27.45 20.09 13.61
CA ALA A 29 -26.27 20.42 12.84
C ALA A 29 -26.18 19.43 11.68
N GLN A 30 -26.50 19.86 10.45
CA GLN A 30 -26.28 19.01 9.28
C GLN A 30 -24.77 18.77 9.13
N GLN A 31 -24.31 17.58 9.52
CA GLN A 31 -23.03 17.06 9.08
C GLN A 31 -23.01 17.12 7.56
N GLN A 32 -22.09 17.91 7.01
CA GLN A 32 -21.86 17.93 5.57
C GLN A 32 -21.53 16.49 5.14
N PRO A 33 -22.22 15.95 4.11
CA PRO A 33 -22.11 14.53 3.79
C PRO A 33 -20.67 14.22 3.34
N GLU A 34 -20.10 13.16 3.88
CA GLU A 34 -18.68 12.81 3.71
C GLU A 34 -18.41 12.47 2.24
N LYS A 35 -17.70 13.35 1.56
CA LYS A 35 -17.19 13.08 0.21
C LYS A 35 -16.01 12.12 0.31
N ARG A 36 -15.98 11.13 -0.58
CA ARG A 36 -14.92 10.15 -0.70
C ARG A 36 -14.40 10.18 -2.13
N ILE A 37 -13.09 10.32 -2.34
CA ILE A 37 -12.46 10.35 -3.66
C ILE A 37 -11.25 9.42 -3.69
N ALA A 38 -10.97 8.76 -4.82
CA ALA A 38 -9.76 7.96 -4.95
C ALA A 38 -9.04 8.14 -6.29
N LEU A 39 -7.71 7.97 -6.26
CA LEU A 39 -6.86 7.71 -7.42
C LEU A 39 -6.30 6.29 -7.32
N VAL A 40 -6.61 5.43 -8.30
CA VAL A 40 -6.20 4.02 -8.29
C VAL A 40 -5.42 3.69 -9.57
N VAL A 41 -4.13 3.37 -9.43
CA VAL A 41 -3.21 3.11 -10.55
C VAL A 41 -2.62 1.71 -10.46
N GLY A 42 -2.67 0.96 -11.56
CA GLY A 42 -2.04 -0.36 -11.69
C GLY A 42 -1.11 -0.44 -12.91
N ASN A 43 0.20 -0.32 -12.70
CA ASN A 43 1.19 -0.50 -13.76
C ASN A 43 1.66 -1.96 -13.81
N GLY A 44 1.32 -2.68 -14.87
CA GLY A 44 1.75 -4.07 -15.11
C GLY A 44 2.58 -4.25 -16.38
N ALA A 45 2.34 -3.45 -17.41
CA ALA A 45 2.91 -3.57 -18.75
C ALA A 45 4.35 -3.00 -18.89
N TYR A 46 5.24 -3.32 -17.94
CA TYR A 46 6.66 -2.94 -18.02
C TYR A 46 7.41 -3.76 -19.08
N ALA A 47 8.20 -3.10 -19.92
CA ALA A 47 8.97 -3.77 -20.98
C ALA A 47 10.01 -4.78 -20.48
N LYS A 48 10.77 -4.44 -19.42
CA LYS A 48 11.81 -5.33 -18.85
C LYS A 48 11.20 -6.57 -18.17
N SER A 49 10.31 -6.37 -17.21
CA SER A 49 9.63 -7.46 -16.49
C SER A 49 8.18 -7.09 -16.18
N PRO A 50 7.18 -7.60 -16.93
CA PRO A 50 5.77 -7.33 -16.66
C PRO A 50 5.31 -7.89 -15.30
N LEU A 51 4.35 -7.20 -14.66
CA LEU A 51 3.66 -7.67 -13.45
C LEU A 51 2.23 -8.10 -13.80
N ALA A 52 1.93 -9.39 -13.64
CA ALA A 52 0.63 -9.98 -14.02
C ALA A 52 -0.54 -9.52 -13.15
N THR A 53 -0.28 -9.18 -11.88
CA THR A 53 -1.27 -8.88 -10.84
C THR A 53 -1.63 -7.39 -10.76
N ALA A 54 -0.65 -6.49 -10.83
CA ALA A 54 -0.78 -5.07 -10.50
C ALA A 54 -1.96 -4.31 -11.16
N ALA A 55 -2.31 -4.64 -12.41
CA ALA A 55 -3.48 -4.05 -13.07
C ALA A 55 -4.80 -4.61 -12.50
N ASN A 56 -4.87 -5.92 -12.23
CA ASN A 56 -6.03 -6.60 -11.66
C ASN A 56 -6.26 -6.15 -10.21
N ASP A 57 -5.19 -5.97 -9.44
CA ASP A 57 -5.18 -5.46 -8.07
C ASP A 57 -5.78 -4.07 -7.98
N ALA A 58 -5.32 -3.17 -8.84
CA ALA A 58 -5.90 -1.83 -9.00
C ALA A 58 -7.39 -1.90 -9.41
N GLY A 59 -7.79 -2.85 -10.26
CA GLY A 59 -9.19 -3.12 -10.60
C GLY A 59 -10.04 -3.54 -9.40
N LEU A 60 -9.55 -4.49 -8.60
CA LEU A 60 -10.20 -5.01 -7.39
C LEU A 60 -10.38 -3.94 -6.32
N ILE A 61 -9.33 -3.13 -6.07
CA ILE A 61 -9.39 -2.03 -5.12
C ILE A 61 -10.29 -0.90 -5.64
N ALA A 62 -10.24 -0.55 -6.92
CA ALA A 62 -11.14 0.45 -7.49
C ALA A 62 -12.61 0.05 -7.33
N GLN A 63 -12.98 -1.18 -7.71
CA GLN A 63 -14.34 -1.70 -7.56
C GLN A 63 -14.80 -1.72 -6.08
N THR A 64 -13.91 -2.14 -5.18
CA THR A 64 -14.20 -2.18 -3.74
C THR A 64 -14.40 -0.77 -3.14
N LEU A 65 -13.62 0.22 -3.60
CA LEU A 65 -13.78 1.61 -3.17
C LEU A 65 -15.03 2.26 -3.77
N GLN A 66 -15.41 1.93 -5.01
CA GLN A 66 -16.70 2.36 -5.58
C GLN A 66 -17.89 1.80 -4.77
N ALA A 67 -17.82 0.55 -4.32
CA ALA A 67 -18.81 -0.01 -3.40
C ALA A 67 -18.84 0.72 -2.04
N ALA A 68 -17.69 1.17 -1.54
CA ALA A 68 -17.55 1.98 -0.32
C ALA A 68 -17.85 3.50 -0.51
N GLY A 69 -18.43 3.89 -1.65
CA GLY A 69 -18.89 5.26 -1.91
C GLY A 69 -17.81 6.23 -2.41
N PHE A 70 -16.62 5.75 -2.79
CA PHE A 70 -15.59 6.61 -3.36
C PHE A 70 -15.88 6.97 -4.82
N ASP A 71 -15.72 8.24 -5.15
CA ASP A 71 -15.60 8.75 -6.51
C ASP A 71 -14.18 8.45 -7.05
N VAL A 72 -14.01 7.20 -7.49
CA VAL A 72 -12.75 6.64 -7.98
C VAL A 72 -12.46 7.10 -9.41
N ILE A 73 -11.34 7.82 -9.59
CA ILE A 73 -10.63 7.85 -10.86
C ILE A 73 -9.53 6.79 -10.84
N GLY A 74 -9.34 6.06 -11.94
CA GLY A 74 -8.34 5.01 -12.00
C GLY A 74 -7.94 4.62 -13.41
N ALA A 75 -6.72 4.13 -13.55
CA ALA A 75 -6.14 3.72 -14.83
C ALA A 75 -4.99 2.73 -14.65
N ARG A 76 -4.72 1.92 -15.69
CA ARG A 76 -3.57 1.03 -15.77
C ARG A 76 -2.51 1.52 -16.74
N ASP A 77 -1.30 1.01 -16.56
CA ASP A 77 -0.20 1.05 -17.53
C ASP A 77 0.17 2.46 -18.01
N LEU A 78 0.30 3.38 -17.04
CA LEU A 78 0.58 4.79 -17.28
C LEU A 78 2.07 5.09 -17.43
N ASP A 79 2.38 5.87 -18.46
CA ASP A 79 3.68 6.50 -18.71
C ASP A 79 3.97 7.71 -17.81
N GLY A 80 5.24 8.14 -17.79
CA GLY A 80 5.75 9.13 -16.84
C GLY A 80 5.18 10.54 -16.99
N ASP A 81 4.63 10.92 -18.14
CA ASP A 81 3.90 12.19 -18.29
C ASP A 81 2.45 12.05 -17.81
N THR A 82 1.77 11.00 -18.28
CA THR A 82 0.34 10.79 -17.99
C THR A 82 0.09 10.46 -16.53
N LEU A 83 1.02 9.75 -15.88
CA LEU A 83 0.97 9.51 -14.43
C LEU A 83 1.17 10.80 -13.63
N ARG A 84 2.19 11.61 -13.97
CA ARG A 84 2.44 12.91 -13.32
C ARG A 84 1.28 13.88 -13.49
N LYS A 85 0.54 13.80 -14.61
CA LYS A 85 -0.73 14.51 -14.84
C LYS A 85 -1.86 13.97 -13.97
N SER A 86 -2.09 12.65 -13.97
CA SER A 86 -3.15 11.99 -13.17
C SER A 86 -3.09 12.34 -11.67
N PHE A 87 -1.88 12.45 -11.10
CA PHE A 87 -1.70 12.95 -9.74
C PHE A 87 -2.11 14.42 -9.55
N ARG A 88 -1.80 15.31 -10.50
CA ARG A 88 -2.23 16.71 -10.43
C ARG A 88 -3.74 16.84 -10.57
N ASP A 89 -4.34 16.09 -11.49
CA ASP A 89 -5.79 16.01 -11.66
C ASP A 89 -6.46 15.56 -10.34
N PHE A 90 -5.87 14.59 -9.63
CA PHE A 90 -6.36 14.13 -8.33
C PHE A 90 -6.17 15.16 -7.19
N VAL A 91 -5.02 15.84 -7.11
CA VAL A 91 -4.80 16.91 -6.11
C VAL A 91 -5.77 18.07 -6.33
N GLN A 92 -6.06 18.42 -7.59
CA GLN A 92 -7.10 19.40 -7.94
C GLN A 92 -8.50 18.90 -7.55
N LYS A 93 -8.83 17.63 -7.79
CA LYS A 93 -10.08 17.00 -7.34
C LYS A 93 -10.22 17.04 -5.81
N ALA A 94 -9.15 16.78 -5.06
CA ALA A 94 -9.11 16.87 -3.61
C ALA A 94 -9.33 18.30 -3.09
N GLN A 95 -8.67 19.29 -3.72
CA GLN A 95 -8.87 20.70 -3.40
C GLN A 95 -10.31 21.16 -3.69
N ALA A 96 -10.89 20.75 -4.82
CA ALA A 96 -12.25 21.10 -5.23
C ALA A 96 -13.35 20.36 -4.44
N ALA A 97 -13.06 19.16 -3.91
CA ALA A 97 -13.99 18.45 -3.04
C ALA A 97 -14.21 19.19 -1.71
N GLY A 98 -13.18 19.87 -1.21
CA GLY A 98 -13.25 20.74 -0.03
C GLY A 98 -13.00 20.03 1.31
N PRO A 99 -13.07 20.76 2.43
CA PRO A 99 -12.77 20.22 3.75
C PRO A 99 -13.78 19.14 4.16
N GLY A 100 -13.33 18.20 5.00
CA GLY A 100 -14.13 17.04 5.39
C GLY A 100 -14.09 15.86 4.41
N THR A 101 -13.50 16.04 3.22
CA THR A 101 -13.32 14.96 2.22
C THR A 101 -12.31 13.92 2.71
N VAL A 102 -12.57 12.64 2.43
CA VAL A 102 -11.59 11.54 2.55
C VAL A 102 -11.00 11.25 1.17
N ALA A 103 -9.68 11.29 1.06
CA ALA A 103 -8.95 11.05 -0.19
C ALA A 103 -8.07 9.81 -0.09
N MET A 104 -8.20 8.87 -1.03
CA MET A 104 -7.37 7.65 -1.09
C MET A 104 -6.52 7.59 -2.36
N VAL A 105 -5.29 7.12 -2.25
CA VAL A 105 -4.39 6.81 -3.37
C VAL A 105 -3.97 5.35 -3.24
N TYR A 106 -4.13 4.57 -4.31
CA TYR A 106 -3.63 3.20 -4.41
C TYR A 106 -2.73 3.06 -5.64
N LEU A 107 -1.49 2.63 -5.45
CA LEU A 107 -0.52 2.40 -6.52
C LEU A 107 -0.02 0.95 -6.47
N ALA A 108 -0.28 0.17 -7.51
CA ALA A 108 0.33 -1.14 -7.72
C ALA A 108 1.28 -1.09 -8.93
N GLY A 109 2.47 -1.67 -8.79
CA GLY A 109 3.53 -1.62 -9.79
C GLY A 109 4.91 -1.80 -9.16
N TYR A 110 5.98 -1.35 -9.81
CA TYR A 110 7.29 -1.28 -9.18
C TYR A 110 7.48 0.00 -8.38
N GLY A 111 7.89 -0.17 -7.13
CA GLY A 111 8.51 0.87 -6.31
C GLY A 111 10.02 0.70 -6.28
N LEU A 112 10.73 1.81 -6.10
CA LEU A 112 12.17 1.88 -5.88
C LEU A 112 12.45 2.77 -4.69
N GLN A 113 13.35 2.34 -3.82
CA GLN A 113 14.00 3.23 -2.87
C GLN A 113 15.31 3.76 -3.46
N LEU A 114 15.55 5.06 -3.32
CA LEU A 114 16.87 5.65 -3.52
C LEU A 114 17.14 6.65 -2.41
N ALA A 115 18.23 6.46 -1.67
CA ALA A 115 18.64 7.34 -0.58
C ALA A 115 17.48 7.74 0.37
N GLY A 116 16.71 6.77 0.87
CA GLY A 116 15.62 7.02 1.83
C GLY A 116 14.33 7.64 1.27
N GLU A 117 14.25 7.87 -0.03
CA GLU A 117 13.05 8.37 -0.71
C GLU A 117 12.38 7.27 -1.54
N ASN A 118 11.04 7.27 -1.54
CA ASN A 118 10.22 6.32 -2.29
C ASN A 118 9.86 6.88 -3.67
N TYR A 119 10.13 6.08 -4.70
CA TYR A 119 9.84 6.37 -6.10
C TYR A 119 8.92 5.28 -6.67
N PHE A 120 7.95 5.67 -7.51
CA PHE A 120 7.09 4.73 -8.24
C PHE A 120 7.39 4.81 -9.74
N VAL A 121 7.46 3.67 -10.41
CA VAL A 121 8.01 3.53 -11.77
C VAL A 121 6.89 3.48 -12.83
N PRO A 122 6.84 4.45 -13.77
CA PRO A 122 6.06 4.36 -15.00
C PRO A 122 6.39 3.15 -15.89
N VAL A 123 5.46 2.76 -16.79
CA VAL A 123 5.70 1.61 -17.69
C VAL A 123 6.72 1.89 -18.81
N ASP A 124 7.02 3.15 -19.09
CA ASP A 124 7.96 3.62 -20.13
C ASP A 124 9.39 3.91 -19.61
N SER A 125 9.61 3.86 -18.30
CA SER A 125 10.88 4.26 -17.65
C SER A 125 12.13 3.55 -18.18
N ALA A 126 13.08 4.33 -18.68
CA ALA A 126 14.36 3.88 -19.23
C ALA A 126 15.47 3.78 -18.17
N ILE A 127 15.16 3.33 -16.95
CA ILE A 127 16.11 3.21 -15.85
C ILE A 127 17.14 2.12 -16.16
N ASN A 128 18.43 2.47 -16.16
CA ASN A 128 19.55 1.53 -16.33
C ASN A 128 20.65 1.66 -15.25
N ARG A 129 20.62 2.73 -14.45
CA ARG A 129 21.51 3.01 -13.30
C ARG A 129 20.77 3.91 -12.29
N GLU A 130 21.31 4.02 -11.07
CA GLU A 130 20.64 4.72 -9.96
C GLU A 130 20.36 6.20 -10.25
N THR A 131 21.26 6.86 -10.99
CA THR A 131 21.13 8.29 -11.35
C THR A 131 19.95 8.57 -12.27
N ASP A 132 19.42 7.56 -12.96
CA ASP A 132 18.26 7.71 -13.84
C ASP A 132 16.95 7.72 -13.03
N ILE A 133 16.93 7.11 -11.84
CA ILE A 133 15.71 6.91 -11.02
C ILE A 133 14.97 8.23 -10.78
N PRO A 134 15.59 9.35 -10.32
CA PRO A 134 14.86 10.58 -10.05
C PRO A 134 14.27 11.28 -11.30
N ILE A 135 14.69 10.88 -12.50
CA ILE A 135 14.29 11.47 -13.78
C ILE A 135 13.19 10.61 -14.43
N GLU A 136 13.42 9.30 -14.47
CA GLU A 136 12.56 8.31 -15.14
C GLU A 136 11.33 7.90 -14.32
N SER A 137 11.26 8.28 -13.03
CA SER A 137 10.18 7.86 -12.11
C SER A 137 9.53 9.02 -11.36
N LEU A 138 8.57 8.73 -10.48
CA LEU A 138 7.89 9.73 -9.65
C LEU A 138 8.29 9.57 -8.19
N ARG A 139 8.92 10.60 -7.60
CA ARG A 139 9.11 10.69 -6.15
C ARG A 139 7.76 10.85 -5.47
N ILE A 140 7.36 9.85 -4.68
CA ILE A 140 6.04 9.79 -4.06
C ILE A 140 5.85 10.87 -2.99
N SER A 141 6.91 11.22 -2.25
CA SER A 141 6.84 12.22 -1.18
C SER A 141 6.46 13.62 -1.69
N ASP A 142 6.77 13.95 -2.94
CA ASP A 142 6.39 15.23 -3.57
C ASP A 142 4.86 15.37 -3.74
N TYR A 143 4.14 14.26 -3.94
CA TYR A 143 2.68 14.22 -4.06
C TYR A 143 1.98 14.01 -2.70
N ILE A 144 2.58 13.21 -1.82
CA ILE A 144 2.12 13.04 -0.44
C ILE A 144 2.06 14.40 0.29
N ARG A 145 3.12 15.21 0.21
CA ARG A 145 3.14 16.54 0.86
C ARG A 145 2.11 17.52 0.27
N GLN A 146 1.75 17.38 -1.02
CA GLN A 146 0.66 18.17 -1.61
C GLN A 146 -0.69 17.78 -1.00
N LEU A 147 -0.99 16.47 -0.87
CA LEU A 147 -2.23 16.00 -0.22
C LEU A 147 -2.27 16.35 1.27
N ALA A 148 -1.15 16.25 1.99
CA ALA A 148 -1.04 16.64 3.40
C ALA A 148 -1.27 18.14 3.64
N SER A 149 -1.07 19.00 2.63
CA SER A 149 -1.31 20.44 2.73
C SER A 149 -2.79 20.84 2.55
N LEU A 150 -3.67 19.91 2.19
CA LEU A 150 -5.10 20.14 2.01
C LEU A 150 -5.87 19.83 3.31
N PRO A 151 -6.95 20.58 3.63
CA PRO A 151 -7.74 20.40 4.86
C PRO A 151 -8.72 19.21 4.79
N LEU A 152 -8.21 18.04 4.39
CA LEU A 152 -8.96 16.80 4.25
C LEU A 152 -9.31 16.20 5.63
N LYS A 153 -10.37 15.39 5.71
CA LYS A 153 -10.68 14.61 6.93
C LYS A 153 -9.65 13.50 7.15
N ALA A 154 -9.25 12.84 6.07
CA ALA A 154 -8.23 11.81 6.06
C ALA A 154 -7.60 11.69 4.66
N SER A 155 -6.29 11.46 4.62
CA SER A 155 -5.57 11.03 3.42
C SER A 155 -5.03 9.61 3.62
N ILE A 156 -5.30 8.70 2.68
CA ILE A 156 -4.97 7.27 2.78
C ILE A 156 -4.11 6.92 1.57
N VAL A 157 -2.82 6.65 1.77
CA VAL A 157 -1.88 6.36 0.67
C VAL A 157 -1.37 4.93 0.78
N VAL A 158 -1.62 4.13 -0.25
CA VAL A 158 -1.29 2.70 -0.28
C VAL A 158 -0.36 2.39 -1.45
N LEU A 159 0.82 1.83 -1.14
CA LEU A 159 1.84 1.45 -2.13
C LEU A 159 2.00 -0.07 -2.16
N ASP A 160 1.39 -0.71 -3.15
CA ASP A 160 1.57 -2.13 -3.46
C ASP A 160 2.77 -2.32 -4.40
N ALA A 161 3.95 -1.92 -3.89
CA ALA A 161 5.10 -1.57 -4.72
C ALA A 161 6.46 -2.10 -4.19
N ALA A 162 6.53 -2.66 -2.98
CA ALA A 162 7.75 -3.24 -2.42
C ALA A 162 8.05 -4.62 -3.04
N ARG A 163 8.52 -4.64 -4.29
CA ARG A 163 8.67 -5.83 -5.14
C ARG A 163 10.09 -5.92 -5.71
N GLN A 164 10.57 -7.12 -6.04
CA GLN A 164 11.93 -7.27 -6.58
C GLN A 164 12.07 -6.58 -7.94
N GLN A 165 12.86 -5.52 -7.98
CA GLN A 165 13.00 -4.65 -9.15
C GLN A 165 14.00 -5.20 -10.20
N PRO A 166 13.71 -5.03 -11.51
CA PRO A 166 14.54 -5.54 -12.63
C PRO A 166 15.38 -4.44 -13.33
N PHE A 167 15.48 -3.23 -12.76
CA PHE A 167 15.96 -2.03 -13.48
C PHE A 167 17.44 -1.74 -13.28
N VAL A 168 17.94 -1.91 -12.06
CA VAL A 168 19.33 -1.60 -11.67
C VAL A 168 19.93 -2.74 -10.86
N GLU A 169 21.10 -3.22 -11.26
CA GLU A 169 21.89 -4.19 -10.48
C GLU A 169 22.78 -3.45 -9.48
N GLY A 170 22.83 -3.90 -8.23
CA GLY A 170 23.82 -3.43 -7.24
C GLY A 170 23.28 -2.53 -6.12
N GLN A 171 23.91 -1.36 -5.93
CA GLN A 171 24.01 -0.66 -4.64
C GLN A 171 22.81 0.24 -4.23
N ILE A 172 21.58 -0.16 -4.55
CA ILE A 172 20.37 0.44 -3.95
C ILE A 172 19.77 -0.49 -2.90
N ALA A 173 19.18 0.10 -1.86
CA ALA A 173 18.41 -0.65 -0.90
C ALA A 173 17.13 -1.21 -1.55
N SER A 174 16.71 -2.40 -1.10
CA SER A 174 15.54 -3.09 -1.65
C SER A 174 14.26 -2.74 -0.90
N GLY A 175 13.12 -2.88 -1.57
CA GLY A 175 11.81 -2.59 -0.98
C GLY A 175 11.47 -1.11 -1.03
N LEU A 176 10.80 -0.62 0.03
CA LEU A 176 10.41 0.77 0.19
C LEU A 176 11.04 1.38 1.45
N ALA A 177 11.31 2.69 1.40
CA ALA A 177 11.78 3.48 2.53
C ALA A 177 10.70 3.61 3.60
N LEU A 178 11.13 3.67 4.87
CA LEU A 178 10.29 4.06 5.99
C LEU A 178 9.93 5.55 5.89
N VAL A 179 8.68 5.86 5.55
CA VAL A 179 8.12 7.22 5.63
C VAL A 179 7.21 7.31 6.85
N GLU A 180 7.40 8.35 7.67
CA GLU A 180 6.48 8.72 8.74
C GLU A 180 5.29 9.47 8.14
N ALA A 181 4.06 9.07 8.46
CA ALA A 181 2.86 9.76 7.96
C ALA A 181 2.78 11.23 8.44
N ASP A 182 2.19 12.10 7.63
CA ASP A 182 1.82 13.47 8.02
C ASP A 182 0.52 13.49 8.88
N PRO A 183 0.17 14.61 9.55
CA PRO A 183 -1.12 14.74 10.25
C PRO A 183 -2.31 14.47 9.33
N HIS A 184 -3.36 13.86 9.88
CA HIS A 184 -4.56 13.40 9.17
C HIS A 184 -4.27 12.42 8.02
N MET A 185 -3.15 11.69 8.07
CA MET A 185 -2.74 10.73 7.04
C MET A 185 -2.47 9.32 7.59
N LEU A 186 -2.73 8.32 6.74
CA LEU A 186 -2.18 6.96 6.83
C LEU A 186 -1.40 6.64 5.55
N ILE A 187 -0.23 6.05 5.69
CA ILE A 187 0.60 5.52 4.61
C ILE A 187 0.82 4.03 4.87
N ALA A 188 0.46 3.16 3.92
CA ALA A 188 0.60 1.70 4.03
C ALA A 188 1.33 1.08 2.83
N TYR A 189 2.10 0.02 3.10
CA TYR A 189 2.92 -0.71 2.14
C TYR A 189 2.57 -2.20 2.16
N ASN A 190 2.67 -2.85 0.99
CA ASN A 190 2.48 -4.29 0.86
C ASN A 190 3.55 -5.13 1.56
N ALA A 191 4.74 -4.58 1.87
CA ALA A 191 5.77 -5.21 2.69
C ALA A 191 6.45 -4.21 3.63
N ALA A 192 7.14 -4.71 4.65
CA ALA A 192 7.85 -3.91 5.63
C ALA A 192 9.01 -3.10 4.99
N PRO A 193 9.35 -1.91 5.52
CA PRO A 193 10.44 -1.10 5.00
C PRO A 193 11.76 -1.86 4.92
N GLY A 194 12.52 -1.65 3.83
CA GLY A 194 13.74 -2.41 3.53
C GLY A 194 13.53 -3.87 3.10
N THR A 195 12.28 -4.36 3.00
CA THR A 195 11.95 -5.74 2.61
C THR A 195 11.17 -5.79 1.30
N VAL A 196 11.22 -6.93 0.63
CA VAL A 196 10.57 -7.19 -0.66
C VAL A 196 9.54 -8.31 -0.53
N ALA A 197 8.34 -8.07 -1.06
CA ALA A 197 7.31 -9.09 -1.21
C ALA A 197 7.73 -10.19 -2.22
N PRO A 198 7.34 -11.45 -1.99
CA PRO A 198 7.64 -12.54 -2.91
C PRO A 198 6.93 -12.36 -4.26
N PRO A 199 7.37 -13.05 -5.33
CA PRO A 199 6.58 -13.18 -6.55
C PRO A 199 5.20 -13.78 -6.26
N GLU A 200 4.16 -13.08 -6.71
CA GLU A 200 2.77 -13.45 -6.42
C GLU A 200 2.29 -14.62 -7.28
N GLN A 201 1.30 -15.35 -6.76
CA GLN A 201 0.76 -16.56 -7.36
C GLN A 201 -0.73 -16.39 -7.64
N GLY A 202 -1.16 -16.69 -8.87
CA GLY A 202 -2.54 -16.49 -9.30
C GLY A 202 -2.79 -15.09 -9.90
N PRO A 203 -4.07 -14.67 -10.03
CA PRO A 203 -4.43 -13.49 -10.80
C PRO A 203 -4.40 -12.16 -10.04
N TYR A 204 -4.22 -12.16 -8.72
CA TYR A 204 -4.15 -10.97 -7.87
C TYR A 204 -3.03 -11.13 -6.83
N GLY A 205 -2.57 -10.01 -6.28
CA GLY A 205 -1.67 -9.95 -5.14
C GLY A 205 -2.37 -10.25 -3.81
N ALA A 206 -1.68 -10.97 -2.92
CA ALA A 206 -2.20 -11.32 -1.60
C ALA A 206 -2.56 -10.07 -0.77
N TYR A 207 -1.83 -8.97 -0.96
CA TYR A 207 -2.10 -7.68 -0.31
C TYR A 207 -3.40 -7.03 -0.82
N ALA A 208 -3.59 -6.96 -2.14
CA ALA A 208 -4.79 -6.41 -2.74
C ALA A 208 -6.06 -7.21 -2.38
N GLN A 209 -5.97 -8.54 -2.40
CA GLN A 209 -7.04 -9.43 -1.94
C GLN A 209 -7.38 -9.19 -0.47
N SER A 210 -6.38 -9.20 0.41
CA SER A 210 -6.57 -8.98 1.86
C SER A 210 -7.17 -7.61 2.17
N LEU A 211 -6.75 -6.56 1.45
CA LEU A 211 -7.27 -5.21 1.62
C LEU A 211 -8.73 -5.11 1.17
N ALA A 212 -9.07 -5.68 0.02
CA ALA A 212 -10.46 -5.73 -0.44
C ALA A 212 -11.36 -6.56 0.50
N GLU A 213 -10.85 -7.66 1.05
CA GLU A 213 -11.55 -8.50 2.03
C GLU A 213 -11.86 -7.71 3.32
N MET A 214 -10.84 -7.09 3.92
CA MET A 214 -11.00 -6.34 5.17
C MET A 214 -11.81 -5.06 5.02
N ILE A 215 -11.81 -4.44 3.83
CA ILE A 215 -12.75 -3.36 3.51
C ILE A 215 -14.19 -3.89 3.46
N ARG A 216 -14.45 -5.00 2.76
CA ARG A 216 -15.80 -5.61 2.63
C ARG A 216 -16.32 -6.29 3.91
N ALA A 217 -15.48 -6.47 4.94
CA ALA A 217 -15.86 -7.10 6.21
C ALA A 217 -16.87 -6.28 7.06
N GLY A 218 -16.84 -4.94 6.95
CA GLY A 218 -17.78 -4.01 7.58
C GLY A 218 -17.63 -3.81 9.10
N GLY A 219 -17.84 -2.56 9.54
CA GLY A 219 -17.78 -2.15 10.95
C GLY A 219 -16.37 -2.03 11.54
N LEU A 220 -15.32 -2.01 10.71
CA LEU A 220 -13.93 -1.91 11.14
C LEU A 220 -13.40 -0.46 10.99
N PRO A 221 -12.84 0.17 12.04
CA PRO A 221 -12.13 1.45 11.90
C PRO A 221 -10.83 1.27 11.11
N LEU A 222 -10.32 2.34 10.49
CA LEU A 222 -9.25 2.22 9.50
C LEU A 222 -7.98 1.48 9.99
N GLN A 223 -7.52 1.72 11.22
CA GLN A 223 -6.39 1.01 11.80
C GLN A 223 -6.65 -0.50 11.92
N GLU A 224 -7.88 -0.89 12.28
CA GLU A 224 -8.28 -2.30 12.41
C GLU A 224 -8.27 -3.01 11.05
N VAL A 225 -8.65 -2.30 9.97
CA VAL A 225 -8.53 -2.80 8.60
C VAL A 225 -7.06 -3.13 8.29
N PHE A 226 -6.12 -2.21 8.49
CA PHE A 226 -4.71 -2.45 8.18
C PHE A 226 -4.04 -3.49 9.09
N ASN A 227 -4.38 -3.53 10.39
CA ASN A 227 -3.94 -4.59 11.31
C ASN A 227 -4.37 -5.98 10.79
N ARG A 228 -5.65 -6.15 10.38
CA ARG A 228 -6.14 -7.42 9.86
C ARG A 228 -5.60 -7.76 8.47
N VAL A 229 -5.34 -6.75 7.62
CA VAL A 229 -4.61 -6.96 6.35
C VAL A 229 -3.21 -7.50 6.63
N ARG A 230 -2.51 -6.98 7.65
CA ARG A 230 -1.19 -7.48 8.04
C ARG A 230 -1.25 -8.96 8.46
N LEU A 231 -2.27 -9.34 9.24
CA LEU A 231 -2.50 -10.73 9.65
C LEU A 231 -2.88 -11.63 8.46
N ARG A 232 -3.83 -11.23 7.60
CA ARG A 232 -4.26 -12.06 6.45
C ARG A 232 -3.13 -12.27 5.45
N VAL A 233 -2.34 -11.24 5.14
CA VAL A 233 -1.18 -11.39 4.25
C VAL A 233 -0.11 -12.28 4.88
N ASN A 234 0.13 -12.16 6.20
CA ASN A 234 1.05 -13.06 6.90
C ASN A 234 0.58 -14.52 6.85
N GLU A 235 -0.71 -14.78 7.03
CA GLU A 235 -1.31 -16.11 6.89
C GLU A 235 -1.21 -16.64 5.44
N ALA A 236 -1.78 -15.91 4.48
CA ALA A 236 -1.88 -16.32 3.07
C ALA A 236 -0.52 -16.55 2.42
N THR A 237 0.49 -15.75 2.77
CA THR A 237 1.86 -15.89 2.26
C THR A 237 2.75 -16.78 3.13
N LYS A 238 2.22 -17.41 4.19
CA LYS A 238 2.98 -18.24 5.15
C LYS A 238 4.19 -17.49 5.74
N GLY A 239 3.96 -16.21 6.05
CA GLY A 239 4.91 -15.28 6.64
C GLY A 239 5.97 -14.73 5.67
N ALA A 240 5.89 -15.04 4.38
CA ALA A 240 6.80 -14.50 3.35
C ALA A 240 6.64 -12.99 3.14
N GLN A 241 5.48 -12.43 3.51
CA GLN A 241 5.15 -11.03 3.39
C GLN A 241 4.56 -10.54 4.72
N VAL A 242 5.00 -9.36 5.16
CA VAL A 242 4.48 -8.65 6.34
C VAL A 242 4.22 -7.20 5.89
N PRO A 243 2.96 -6.80 5.66
CA PRO A 243 2.62 -5.42 5.34
C PRO A 243 3.02 -4.44 6.46
N TRP A 244 3.06 -3.15 6.13
CA TRP A 244 3.40 -2.08 7.07
C TRP A 244 2.42 -0.93 6.93
N ASP A 245 2.14 -0.21 8.02
CA ASP A 245 1.48 1.08 7.97
C ASP A 245 2.04 2.09 9.00
N SER A 246 1.90 3.36 8.68
CA SER A 246 2.17 4.50 9.57
C SER A 246 0.96 5.43 9.49
N GLN A 247 0.47 5.90 10.64
CA GLN A 247 -0.71 6.77 10.69
C GLN A 247 -0.59 7.86 11.76
N LYS A 248 -1.18 9.02 11.48
CA LYS A 248 -1.44 10.12 12.42
C LYS A 248 -2.86 10.65 12.19
N LEU A 249 -3.85 9.76 12.36
CA LEU A 249 -5.27 10.03 12.11
C LEU A 249 -6.04 10.22 13.43
N ASP A 250 -6.53 11.43 13.65
CA ASP A 250 -7.49 11.76 14.73
C ASP A 250 -8.95 11.50 14.31
N ALA A 251 -9.19 11.41 12.99
CA ALA A 251 -10.51 11.30 12.41
C ALA A 251 -11.03 9.85 12.40
N GLN A 252 -12.20 9.62 13.01
CA GLN A 252 -12.90 8.33 12.90
C GLN A 252 -13.37 8.10 11.45
N PHE A 253 -12.97 6.96 10.88
CA PHE A 253 -13.33 6.53 9.54
C PHE A 253 -13.54 5.01 9.49
N VAL A 254 -14.65 4.62 8.85
CA VAL A 254 -15.01 3.24 8.49
C VAL A 254 -15.39 3.21 7.01
N PHE A 255 -15.04 2.15 6.28
CA PHE A 255 -15.47 2.01 4.89
C PHE A 255 -16.96 1.69 4.78
N PHE A 256 -17.44 0.73 5.58
CA PHE A 256 -18.83 0.33 5.71
C PHE A 256 -19.21 0.21 7.19
N ASP A 257 -20.46 0.52 7.50
CA ASP A 257 -21.10 0.22 8.77
C ASP A 257 -21.49 -1.27 8.84
N ARG A 258 -21.87 -1.73 10.03
CA ARG A 258 -22.34 -3.09 10.29
C ARG A 258 -23.69 -3.04 11.01
N ALA A 259 -24.69 -3.72 10.45
CA ALA A 259 -26.06 -3.69 10.95
C ALA A 259 -26.22 -4.44 12.29
N PRO A 260 -27.24 -4.10 13.12
CA PRO A 260 -27.40 -4.70 14.46
C PRO A 260 -27.69 -6.21 14.46
N ASP A 261 -28.16 -6.77 13.34
CA ASP A 261 -28.46 -8.18 13.10
C ASP A 261 -27.27 -8.97 12.51
N ALA A 262 -26.13 -8.31 12.29
CA ALA A 262 -24.94 -8.93 11.72
C ALA A 262 -24.44 -10.14 12.57
N PRO A 263 -23.83 -11.16 11.93
CA PRO A 263 -23.17 -12.24 12.65
C PRO A 263 -22.18 -11.69 13.69
N ALA A 264 -22.32 -12.16 14.93
CA ALA A 264 -21.58 -11.64 16.07
C ALA A 264 -20.06 -11.79 15.84
N GLN A 265 -19.35 -10.66 15.89
CA GLN A 265 -17.89 -10.68 16.04
C GLN A 265 -17.55 -10.97 17.51
N ALA A 266 -16.30 -11.35 17.80
CA ALA A 266 -15.83 -11.46 19.18
C ALA A 266 -16.00 -10.09 19.89
N PRO A 267 -16.48 -10.05 21.15
CA PRO A 267 -16.80 -8.78 21.83
C PRO A 267 -15.62 -7.81 21.83
N PRO A 268 -15.80 -6.53 21.46
CA PRO A 268 -14.70 -5.58 21.33
C PRO A 268 -13.83 -5.47 22.59
N ASP A 269 -14.44 -5.46 23.78
CA ASP A 269 -13.72 -5.41 25.06
C ASP A 269 -12.91 -6.69 25.33
N GLN A 270 -13.40 -7.86 24.90
CA GLN A 270 -12.70 -9.13 25.05
C GLN A 270 -11.51 -9.22 24.07
N VAL A 271 -11.70 -8.77 22.83
CA VAL A 271 -10.62 -8.67 21.83
C VAL A 271 -9.57 -7.65 22.28
N ALA A 272 -9.98 -6.47 22.76
CA ALA A 272 -9.09 -5.46 23.32
C ALA A 272 -8.33 -5.96 24.56
N ALA A 273 -8.99 -6.68 25.47
CA ALA A 273 -8.34 -7.28 26.63
C ALA A 273 -7.28 -8.32 26.21
N LEU A 274 -7.57 -9.17 25.22
CA LEU A 274 -6.61 -10.13 24.68
C LEU A 274 -5.45 -9.41 23.96
N ARG A 275 -5.73 -8.39 23.15
CA ARG A 275 -4.76 -7.52 22.48
C ARG A 275 -3.81 -6.81 23.43
N ASN A 276 -4.26 -6.47 24.64
CA ASN A 276 -3.48 -5.74 25.62
C ASN A 276 -2.73 -6.64 26.62
N LYS A 277 -2.86 -7.97 26.55
CA LYS A 277 -2.05 -8.90 27.38
C LYS A 277 -0.55 -8.80 27.03
N PRO A 278 0.37 -8.79 27.99
CA PRO A 278 1.81 -8.90 27.70
C PRO A 278 2.13 -10.18 26.91
N ILE A 279 3.10 -10.13 25.98
CA ILE A 279 3.40 -11.25 25.06
C ILE A 279 3.81 -12.53 25.80
N ARG A 280 4.49 -12.38 26.95
CA ARG A 280 4.89 -13.47 27.86
C ARG A 280 3.72 -14.15 28.60
N ASP A 281 2.53 -13.55 28.60
CA ASP A 281 1.34 -14.02 29.31
C ASP A 281 0.31 -14.69 28.34
N LEU A 282 0.78 -15.04 27.13
CA LEU A 282 0.03 -15.70 26.04
C LEU A 282 0.59 -17.10 25.75
N GLY A 283 -0.06 -17.86 24.86
CA GLY A 283 0.57 -19.03 24.21
C GLY A 283 1.43 -18.60 23.01
N VAL A 284 2.41 -19.39 22.59
CA VAL A 284 3.34 -19.03 21.49
C VAL A 284 2.63 -18.58 20.20
N GLN A 285 1.50 -19.21 19.86
CA GLN A 285 0.72 -18.89 18.66
C GLN A 285 0.03 -17.52 18.81
N ASP A 286 -0.74 -17.32 19.88
CA ASP A 286 -1.37 -16.03 20.22
C ASP A 286 -0.34 -14.90 20.35
N ALA A 287 0.82 -15.20 20.93
CA ALA A 287 1.94 -14.29 21.09
C ALA A 287 2.52 -13.85 19.74
N TYR A 288 2.68 -14.77 18.78
CA TYR A 288 3.13 -14.45 17.43
C TYR A 288 2.09 -13.58 16.71
N THR A 289 0.80 -13.96 16.76
CA THR A 289 -0.28 -13.15 16.19
C THR A 289 -0.34 -11.75 16.82
N ALA A 290 -0.25 -11.63 18.14
CA ALA A 290 -0.26 -10.35 18.83
C ALA A 290 0.98 -9.49 18.51
N ALA A 291 2.15 -10.09 18.30
CA ALA A 291 3.35 -9.36 17.88
C ALA A 291 3.20 -8.78 16.46
N VAL A 292 2.72 -9.59 15.50
CA VAL A 292 2.46 -9.14 14.12
C VAL A 292 1.29 -8.15 14.04
N GLU A 293 0.25 -8.31 14.86
CA GLU A 293 -0.90 -7.39 14.89
C GLU A 293 -0.52 -6.02 15.46
N ARG A 294 0.30 -5.99 16.53
CA ARG A 294 0.80 -4.72 17.10
C ARG A 294 1.81 -4.04 16.19
N ASP A 295 2.63 -4.82 15.49
CA ASP A 295 3.71 -4.36 14.62
C ASP A 295 4.55 -3.23 15.23
N THR A 296 5.14 -3.54 16.40
CA THR A 296 6.05 -2.64 17.14
C THR A 296 7.37 -3.34 17.43
N LEU A 297 8.47 -2.58 17.47
CA LEU A 297 9.79 -3.14 17.80
C LEU A 297 9.75 -3.85 19.17
N GLN A 298 9.17 -3.19 20.18
CA GLN A 298 8.95 -3.76 21.51
C GLN A 298 8.11 -5.05 21.47
N GLY A 299 7.01 -5.09 20.73
CA GLY A 299 6.15 -6.29 20.66
C GLY A 299 6.85 -7.51 20.06
N TYR A 300 7.77 -7.29 19.12
CA TYR A 300 8.64 -8.36 18.59
C TYR A 300 9.80 -8.71 19.54
N GLU A 301 10.40 -7.74 20.21
CA GLU A 301 11.44 -7.97 21.23
C GLU A 301 10.88 -8.74 22.45
N ASP A 302 9.68 -8.39 22.92
CA ASP A 302 8.95 -9.12 23.96
C ASP A 302 8.72 -10.59 23.58
N PHE A 303 8.43 -10.87 22.29
CA PHE A 303 8.30 -12.25 21.78
C PHE A 303 9.65 -12.99 21.81
N LEU A 304 10.74 -12.34 21.40
CA LEU A 304 12.08 -12.93 21.44
C LEU A 304 12.57 -13.18 22.88
N ILE A 305 12.15 -12.35 23.84
CA ILE A 305 12.43 -12.53 25.27
C ILE A 305 11.60 -13.68 25.86
N ALA A 306 10.33 -13.82 25.48
CA ALA A 306 9.43 -14.85 25.99
C ALA A 306 9.68 -16.24 25.38
N TYR A 307 10.02 -16.31 24.09
CA TYR A 307 10.14 -17.57 23.32
C TYR A 307 11.47 -17.70 22.55
N PRO A 308 12.64 -17.46 23.17
CA PRO A 308 13.94 -17.33 22.47
C PRO A 308 14.39 -18.57 21.67
N GLY A 309 13.88 -19.75 22.04
CA GLY A 309 14.19 -21.03 21.39
C GLY A 309 13.11 -21.58 20.46
N ASP A 310 12.00 -20.87 20.24
CA ASP A 310 10.93 -21.33 19.35
C ASP A 310 11.30 -21.15 17.86
N PRO A 311 10.89 -22.04 16.94
CA PRO A 311 11.15 -21.87 15.51
C PRO A 311 10.67 -20.54 14.91
N LEU A 312 9.58 -19.94 15.42
CA LEU A 312 9.08 -18.63 14.98
C LEU A 312 10.00 -17.48 15.41
N ALA A 313 10.82 -17.66 16.45
CA ALA A 313 11.76 -16.63 16.90
C ALA A 313 12.81 -16.26 15.83
N ARG A 314 13.16 -17.19 14.92
CA ARG A 314 14.02 -16.87 13.76
C ARG A 314 13.32 -15.88 12.81
N ARG A 315 12.02 -16.08 12.53
CA ARG A 315 11.22 -15.17 11.68
C ARG A 315 11.03 -13.82 12.35
N VAL A 316 10.70 -13.80 13.64
CA VAL A 316 10.53 -12.56 14.41
C VAL A 316 11.85 -11.77 14.48
N ARG A 317 12.99 -12.44 14.66
CA ARG A 317 14.32 -11.79 14.64
C ARG A 317 14.65 -11.13 13.31
N ALA A 318 14.23 -11.71 12.18
CA ALA A 318 14.39 -11.07 10.87
C ALA A 318 13.54 -9.81 10.71
N ILE A 319 12.32 -9.79 11.27
CA ILE A 319 11.45 -8.61 11.29
C ILE A 319 12.05 -7.50 12.19
N VAL A 320 12.59 -7.87 13.36
CA VAL A 320 13.33 -6.95 14.25
C VAL A 320 14.54 -6.36 13.53
N ALA A 321 15.37 -7.19 12.90
CA ALA A 321 16.55 -6.75 12.16
C ALA A 321 16.21 -5.73 11.07
N ALA A 322 15.21 -6.04 10.22
CA ALA A 322 14.72 -5.15 9.17
C ALA A 322 14.23 -3.81 9.72
N ARG A 323 13.35 -3.85 10.73
CA ARG A 323 12.78 -2.64 11.36
C ARG A 323 13.87 -1.77 12.02
N ARG A 324 14.83 -2.39 12.73
CA ARG A 324 15.93 -1.70 13.42
C ARG A 324 16.91 -1.06 12.44
N GLU A 325 17.20 -1.74 11.33
CA GLU A 325 17.99 -1.20 10.22
C GLU A 325 17.28 -0.01 9.57
N ALA A 326 16.01 -0.16 9.17
CA ALA A 326 15.23 0.90 8.54
C ALA A 326 15.05 2.15 9.43
N ILE A 327 14.90 1.98 10.75
CA ILE A 327 14.90 3.11 11.72
C ILE A 327 16.27 3.78 11.78
N THR A 328 17.36 3.01 11.85
CA THR A 328 18.74 3.54 11.85
C THR A 328 19.01 4.32 10.55
N TRP A 329 18.61 3.79 9.40
CA TRP A 329 18.72 4.49 8.12
C TRP A 329 17.86 5.75 8.07
N GLY A 330 16.58 5.67 8.47
CA GLY A 330 15.66 6.80 8.48
C GLY A 330 16.06 7.94 9.44
N ARG A 331 16.85 7.65 10.49
CA ARG A 331 17.54 8.67 11.29
C ARG A 331 18.78 9.22 10.59
N THR A 332 19.61 8.33 10.04
CA THR A 332 20.85 8.70 9.32
C THR A 332 20.57 9.64 8.14
N TYR A 333 19.59 9.30 7.30
CA TYR A 333 19.22 10.10 6.13
C TYR A 333 18.64 11.47 6.51
N ARG A 334 17.85 11.56 7.59
CA ARG A 334 17.33 12.83 8.10
C ARG A 334 18.40 13.73 8.71
N ALA A 335 19.50 13.16 9.20
CA ALA A 335 20.63 13.93 9.71
C ALA A 335 21.56 14.46 8.61
N ASP A 336 21.62 13.79 7.45
CA ASP A 336 22.35 14.17 6.22
C ASP A 336 23.77 14.76 6.43
N THR A 337 24.57 14.14 7.31
CA THR A 337 25.95 14.56 7.60
C THR A 337 26.93 13.40 7.43
N PRO A 338 28.22 13.68 7.14
CA PRO A 338 29.24 12.63 7.03
C PRO A 338 29.35 11.77 8.30
N ASN A 339 29.26 12.40 9.48
CA ASN A 339 29.21 11.70 10.77
C ASN A 339 28.07 10.69 10.86
N ALA A 340 26.86 11.04 10.39
CA ALA A 340 25.73 10.12 10.37
C ALA A 340 25.99 8.93 9.42
N TYR A 341 26.47 9.19 8.20
CA TYR A 341 26.73 8.12 7.23
C TYR A 341 27.90 7.20 7.64
N TRP A 342 28.96 7.73 8.26
CA TRP A 342 30.02 6.93 8.87
C TRP A 342 29.51 6.13 10.09
N SER A 343 28.58 6.67 10.88
CA SER A 343 27.95 5.95 12.01
C SER A 343 27.11 4.78 11.53
N TYR A 344 26.30 4.99 10.48
CA TYR A 344 25.56 3.93 9.82
C TYR A 344 26.51 2.87 9.23
N LEU A 345 27.54 3.26 8.48
CA LEU A 345 28.50 2.32 7.90
C LEU A 345 29.31 1.55 8.95
N ARG A 346 29.50 2.11 10.15
CA ARG A 346 30.11 1.40 11.29
C ARG A 346 29.16 0.35 11.89
N ARG A 347 27.85 0.55 11.84
CA ARG A 347 26.82 -0.40 12.32
C ARG A 347 26.44 -1.44 11.24
N TYR A 348 26.44 -1.04 9.98
CA TYR A 348 25.94 -1.81 8.83
C TYR A 348 26.89 -1.70 7.60
N PRO A 349 28.15 -2.17 7.68
CA PRO A 349 29.16 -1.96 6.63
C PRO A 349 28.83 -2.61 5.27
N ARG A 350 28.01 -3.66 5.28
CA ARG A 350 27.45 -4.35 4.10
C ARG A 350 25.91 -4.42 4.14
N GLY A 351 25.27 -3.55 4.92
CA GLY A 351 23.81 -3.50 5.04
C GLY A 351 23.09 -2.92 3.83
N PRO A 352 21.73 -2.90 3.80
CA PRO A 352 20.95 -2.58 2.61
C PRO A 352 21.27 -1.19 2.06
N HIS A 353 21.36 -0.19 2.95
CA HIS A 353 21.67 1.19 2.60
C HIS A 353 23.17 1.51 2.59
N ALA A 354 24.07 0.51 2.67
CA ALA A 354 25.52 0.76 2.68
C ALA A 354 26.04 1.29 1.33
N GLY A 355 25.30 1.08 0.25
CA GLY A 355 25.52 1.77 -1.03
C GLY A 355 25.14 3.25 -0.95
N ASP A 356 23.90 3.54 -0.53
CA ASP A 356 23.38 4.90 -0.39
C ASP A 356 24.19 5.76 0.60
N ALA A 357 24.67 5.19 1.70
CA ALA A 357 25.54 5.90 2.65
C ALA A 357 26.85 6.37 2.00
N ARG A 358 27.53 5.50 1.23
CA ARG A 358 28.74 5.84 0.46
C ARG A 358 28.44 6.85 -0.64
N ARG A 359 27.30 6.71 -1.31
CA ARG A 359 26.79 7.63 -2.34
C ARG A 359 26.57 9.04 -1.77
N ARG A 360 25.96 9.16 -0.58
CA ARG A 360 25.71 10.43 0.10
C ARG A 360 26.99 11.05 0.65
N LEU A 361 27.94 10.27 1.18
CA LEU A 361 29.29 10.76 1.52
C LEU A 361 29.98 11.41 0.32
N ALA A 362 29.96 10.76 -0.84
CA ALA A 362 30.54 11.31 -2.07
C ALA A 362 29.84 12.60 -2.54
N ILE A 363 28.51 12.69 -2.44
CA ILE A 363 27.74 13.91 -2.74
C ILE A 363 28.09 15.06 -1.78
N LEU A 364 28.34 14.76 -0.50
CA LEU A 364 28.79 15.71 0.52
C LEU A 364 30.29 16.04 0.44
N THR A 365 31.00 15.56 -0.59
CA THR A 365 32.46 15.69 -0.77
C THR A 365 33.27 15.18 0.43
N ALA A 366 32.72 14.21 1.16
CA ALA A 366 33.36 13.61 2.33
C ALA A 366 34.18 12.36 1.96
N PRO A 367 35.28 12.07 2.69
CA PRO A 367 35.98 10.79 2.58
C PRO A 367 35.05 9.58 2.75
N LEU A 368 35.25 8.55 1.93
CA LEU A 368 34.47 7.30 2.00
C LEU A 368 34.77 6.51 3.28
N GLU A 369 36.01 6.59 3.78
CA GLU A 369 36.43 6.05 5.07
C GLU A 369 36.34 7.14 6.14
N PRO A 370 35.91 6.81 7.38
CA PRO A 370 35.88 7.78 8.47
C PRO A 370 37.30 8.22 8.86
N PRO A 371 37.49 9.48 9.31
CA PRO A 371 38.74 9.90 9.94
C PRO A 371 38.95 9.12 11.26
N PRO A 372 40.21 9.04 11.78
CA PRO A 372 40.54 8.23 12.97
C PRO A 372 39.72 8.54 14.23
N ALA A 373 39.15 9.75 14.32
CA ALA A 373 38.10 10.09 15.26
C ALA A 373 37.01 10.92 14.55
N PHE A 374 35.75 10.54 14.77
CA PHE A 374 34.57 11.32 14.38
C PHE A 374 33.49 11.20 15.47
N ALA A 375 32.57 12.16 15.52
CA ALA A 375 31.44 12.08 16.44
C ALA A 375 30.45 11.04 15.93
N VAL A 376 30.31 9.92 16.66
CA VAL A 376 29.33 8.88 16.33
C VAL A 376 27.93 9.41 16.65
N MET A 377 27.02 9.28 15.69
CA MET A 377 25.60 9.56 15.87
C MET A 377 24.99 8.49 16.77
N ASP A 378 24.31 8.93 17.83
CA ASP A 378 23.48 8.05 18.64
C ASP A 378 22.13 7.78 17.95
N TYR A 379 21.51 6.65 18.27
CA TYR A 379 20.28 6.17 17.63
C TYR A 379 19.31 5.65 18.70
N ASP A 380 18.01 5.96 18.55
CA ASP A 380 16.94 5.50 19.46
C ASP A 380 16.73 3.97 19.48
N VAL A 381 17.54 3.22 18.73
CA VAL A 381 17.55 1.76 18.69
C VAL A 381 18.97 1.23 18.88
N PRO A 382 19.16 0.16 19.68
CA PRO A 382 20.48 -0.40 19.99
C PRO A 382 21.20 -0.93 18.72
N PRO A 383 22.51 -1.19 18.80
CA PRO A 383 23.21 -1.96 17.75
C PRO A 383 22.56 -3.33 17.54
N PRO A 384 22.52 -3.87 16.31
CA PRO A 384 22.03 -5.21 16.07
C PRO A 384 22.94 -6.24 16.77
N PRO A 385 22.38 -7.22 17.51
CA PRO A 385 23.13 -8.36 18.02
C PRO A 385 23.56 -9.29 16.88
N PRO A 386 24.57 -10.16 17.07
CA PRO A 386 25.15 -10.98 15.99
C PRO A 386 24.13 -11.84 15.23
N GLU A 387 23.08 -12.30 15.93
CA GLU A 387 22.03 -13.17 15.38
C GLU A 387 21.05 -12.42 14.45
N GLU A 388 21.05 -11.08 14.48
CA GLU A 388 20.28 -10.25 13.54
C GLU A 388 21.07 -9.90 12.28
N ILE A 389 22.39 -9.79 12.39
CA ILE A 389 23.27 -9.36 11.28
C ILE A 389 23.04 -10.21 10.03
N VAL A 390 22.88 -11.53 10.18
CA VAL A 390 22.65 -12.50 9.07
C VAL A 390 21.49 -12.11 8.13
N TYR A 391 20.46 -11.44 8.65
CA TYR A 391 19.28 -11.01 7.86
C TYR A 391 19.50 -9.69 7.11
N VAL A 392 20.33 -8.80 7.63
CA VAL A 392 20.54 -7.44 7.10
C VAL A 392 21.92 -7.21 6.49
N ASP A 393 22.85 -8.14 6.60
CA ASP A 393 24.19 -8.12 5.99
C ASP A 393 24.18 -8.43 4.47
N ARG A 394 23.09 -8.03 3.81
CA ARG A 394 22.70 -8.31 2.42
C ARG A 394 21.91 -7.13 1.82
N PRO A 395 21.94 -6.90 0.49
CA PRO A 395 21.25 -5.78 -0.16
C PRO A 395 19.73 -5.99 -0.35
N VAL A 396 19.26 -7.24 -0.28
CA VAL A 396 17.84 -7.64 -0.45
C VAL A 396 17.43 -8.50 0.74
N LEU A 397 16.27 -8.22 1.34
CA LEU A 397 15.66 -9.07 2.37
C LEU A 397 14.24 -9.48 1.94
N VAL A 398 14.04 -10.79 1.81
CA VAL A 398 12.76 -11.44 1.43
C VAL A 398 12.46 -12.52 2.47
N PHE A 399 11.30 -12.50 3.13
CA PHE A 399 10.98 -13.48 4.19
C PHE A 399 10.60 -14.89 3.65
N SER A 400 10.70 -15.12 2.33
CA SER A 400 10.64 -16.43 1.69
C SER A 400 11.98 -16.93 1.14
N ASP A 401 13.10 -16.26 1.45
CA ASP A 401 14.42 -16.74 1.05
C ASP A 401 14.67 -18.14 1.67
N PRO A 402 14.88 -19.20 0.86
CA PRO A 402 15.12 -20.55 1.37
C PRO A 402 16.34 -20.68 2.29
N GLU A 403 17.31 -19.76 2.22
CA GLU A 403 18.46 -19.76 3.14
C GLU A 403 18.03 -19.60 4.61
N PHE A 404 16.93 -18.88 4.86
CA PHE A 404 16.48 -18.64 6.23
C PHE A 404 15.76 -19.83 6.86
N ASP A 405 15.14 -20.71 6.06
CA ASP A 405 14.33 -21.86 6.53
C ASP A 405 13.42 -21.49 7.73
N PHE A 406 12.57 -20.48 7.53
CA PHE A 406 11.62 -20.05 8.56
C PHE A 406 10.41 -20.99 8.62
N ALA A 407 10.09 -21.48 9.82
CA ALA A 407 8.84 -22.18 10.08
C ALA A 407 7.63 -21.33 9.60
N PRO A 408 6.62 -21.94 8.96
CA PRO A 408 5.40 -21.24 8.59
C PRO A 408 4.69 -20.74 9.86
N PRO A 409 4.08 -19.54 9.84
CA PRO A 409 3.31 -19.05 10.97
C PRO A 409 2.07 -19.94 11.21
N PRO A 410 1.59 -20.04 12.46
CA PRO A 410 0.28 -20.62 12.74
C PRO A 410 -0.82 -19.74 12.12
N PRO A 411 -1.98 -20.31 11.76
CA PRO A 411 -3.14 -19.49 11.40
C PRO A 411 -3.55 -18.62 12.60
N PRO A 412 -3.89 -17.34 12.39
CA PRO A 412 -4.33 -16.46 13.47
C PRO A 412 -5.64 -16.97 14.10
N PRO A 413 -5.81 -16.87 15.44
CA PRO A 413 -7.07 -17.18 16.09
C PRO A 413 -8.27 -16.41 15.53
N PHE A 414 -9.42 -17.08 15.44
CA PHE A 414 -10.67 -16.56 14.86
C PHE A 414 -11.10 -15.16 15.38
N TYR A 415 -10.78 -14.85 16.63
CA TYR A 415 -11.13 -13.58 17.28
C TYR A 415 -10.20 -12.41 16.90
N TYR A 416 -9.00 -12.69 16.37
CA TYR A 416 -8.15 -11.70 15.70
C TYR A 416 -8.53 -11.56 14.22
N LEU A 417 -8.70 -12.69 13.54
CA LEU A 417 -8.99 -12.75 12.11
C LEU A 417 -9.96 -13.93 11.82
N PRO A 418 -11.17 -13.67 11.27
CA PRO A 418 -12.05 -14.75 10.81
C PRO A 418 -11.44 -15.48 9.60
N PRO A 419 -11.92 -16.68 9.22
CA PRO A 419 -11.57 -17.28 7.94
C PRO A 419 -12.03 -16.39 6.78
N PRO A 420 -11.36 -16.42 5.61
CA PRO A 420 -11.78 -15.66 4.45
C PRO A 420 -13.14 -16.16 3.94
N PRO A 421 -14.04 -15.27 3.47
CA PRO A 421 -15.28 -15.68 2.83
C PRO A 421 -15.01 -16.35 1.47
N PRO A 422 -15.94 -17.18 0.94
CA PRO A 422 -15.67 -18.03 -0.22
C PRO A 422 -15.18 -17.30 -1.48
N ASP A 423 -15.66 -16.08 -1.72
CA ASP A 423 -15.27 -15.23 -2.85
C ASP A 423 -13.84 -14.67 -2.75
N PHE A 424 -13.23 -14.72 -1.57
CA PHE A 424 -11.80 -14.42 -1.37
C PHE A 424 -10.93 -15.68 -1.22
N ILE A 425 -11.52 -16.89 -1.15
CA ILE A 425 -10.78 -18.17 -1.25
C ILE A 425 -10.45 -18.46 -2.71
N VAL A 426 -11.40 -18.24 -3.63
CA VAL A 426 -11.19 -18.37 -5.08
C VAL A 426 -11.77 -17.15 -5.79
N LEU A 427 -10.94 -16.12 -5.95
CA LEU A 427 -11.29 -14.93 -6.71
C LEU A 427 -10.93 -15.11 -8.18
N GLU A 428 -11.93 -15.14 -9.06
CA GLU A 428 -11.72 -15.35 -10.51
C GLU A 428 -10.90 -14.22 -11.16
N PRO A 429 -10.04 -14.54 -12.14
CA PRO A 429 -9.32 -13.52 -12.92
C PRO A 429 -10.30 -12.58 -13.63
N PRO A 430 -10.01 -11.27 -13.73
CA PRO A 430 -10.90 -10.35 -14.41
C PRO A 430 -10.89 -10.64 -15.93
N PRO A 431 -12.00 -10.45 -16.65
CA PRO A 431 -11.98 -10.46 -18.11
C PRO A 431 -11.00 -9.40 -18.66
N PRO A 432 -10.40 -9.64 -19.85
CA PRO A 432 -9.48 -8.68 -20.45
C PRO A 432 -10.08 -7.26 -20.55
N PRO A 433 -9.38 -6.21 -20.07
CA PRO A 433 -9.89 -4.85 -20.03
C PRO A 433 -10.18 -4.30 -21.44
N ILE A 434 -11.40 -3.79 -21.63
CA ILE A 434 -11.88 -3.26 -22.91
C ILE A 434 -11.51 -1.77 -23.01
N GLY A 435 -10.40 -1.48 -23.71
CA GLY A 435 -9.95 -0.13 -24.03
C GLY A 435 -8.58 0.25 -23.44
N LEU A 436 -8.13 1.45 -23.81
CA LEU A 436 -6.81 1.97 -23.43
C LEU A 436 -6.84 2.54 -22.00
N PHE A 437 -5.83 2.17 -21.21
CA PHE A 437 -5.64 2.57 -19.81
C PHE A 437 -6.80 2.22 -18.84
N ILE A 438 -7.90 1.62 -19.29
CA ILE A 438 -9.02 1.21 -18.43
C ILE A 438 -8.59 0.03 -17.55
N LEU A 439 -8.87 0.12 -16.25
CA LEU A 439 -8.61 -0.95 -15.27
C LEU A 439 -9.40 -2.23 -15.63
N PRO A 440 -8.85 -3.43 -15.39
CA PRO A 440 -9.63 -4.67 -15.40
C PRO A 440 -10.77 -4.60 -14.39
N GLN A 441 -11.92 -5.15 -14.72
CA GLN A 441 -13.10 -5.15 -13.85
C GLN A 441 -13.33 -6.57 -13.30
N PRO A 442 -13.10 -6.85 -12.00
CA PRO A 442 -13.45 -8.14 -11.41
C PRO A 442 -14.95 -8.41 -11.48
N LEU A 443 -15.35 -9.67 -11.28
CA LEU A 443 -16.74 -10.01 -10.96
C LEU A 443 -17.06 -9.45 -9.56
N PHE A 444 -18.00 -8.53 -9.49
CA PHE A 444 -18.47 -7.98 -8.23
C PHE A 444 -19.39 -8.99 -7.55
N VAL A 445 -18.96 -9.52 -6.41
CA VAL A 445 -19.77 -10.41 -5.57
C VAL A 445 -20.60 -9.56 -4.60
N PRO A 446 -21.92 -9.81 -4.47
CA PRO A 446 -22.79 -9.06 -3.56
C PRO A 446 -22.21 -8.98 -2.13
N ILE A 447 -22.22 -7.80 -1.55
CA ILE A 447 -21.85 -7.57 -0.16
C ILE A 447 -22.99 -8.08 0.74
N PRO A 448 -22.71 -8.79 1.86
CA PRO A 448 -23.76 -9.24 2.77
C PRO A 448 -24.65 -8.09 3.27
N VAL A 449 -25.95 -8.32 3.38
CA VAL A 449 -26.97 -7.29 3.71
C VAL A 449 -26.72 -6.58 5.06
N TYR A 450 -25.96 -7.23 5.95
CA TYR A 450 -25.56 -6.68 7.24
C TYR A 450 -24.31 -5.75 7.20
N VAL A 451 -23.70 -5.52 6.02
CA VAL A 451 -22.59 -4.57 5.81
C VAL A 451 -23.08 -3.45 4.91
N GLN A 452 -23.21 -2.24 5.44
CA GLN A 452 -23.97 -1.16 4.81
C GLN A 452 -23.12 0.09 4.55
N ALA A 453 -23.44 0.85 3.51
CA ALA A 453 -22.82 2.15 3.29
C ALA A 453 -23.19 3.11 4.43
N PRO A 454 -22.24 3.83 5.07
CA PRO A 454 -22.56 4.69 6.20
C PRO A 454 -23.47 5.85 5.78
N VAL A 455 -24.54 6.09 6.55
CA VAL A 455 -25.64 7.00 6.15
C VAL A 455 -25.20 8.44 5.90
N TYR A 456 -24.07 8.86 6.49
CA TYR A 456 -23.49 10.19 6.32
C TYR A 456 -22.63 10.36 5.05
N VAL A 457 -22.42 9.31 4.24
CA VAL A 457 -21.55 9.35 3.04
C VAL A 457 -22.29 9.93 1.85
N ALA A 458 -21.66 10.90 1.18
CA ALA A 458 -22.16 11.46 -0.07
C ALA A 458 -22.10 10.39 -1.18
N PRO A 459 -23.20 10.06 -1.88
CA PRO A 459 -23.15 9.16 -3.02
C PRO A 459 -22.20 9.70 -4.11
N PRO A 460 -21.29 8.88 -4.65
CA PRO A 460 -20.36 9.32 -5.69
C PRO A 460 -21.10 9.67 -7.00
N PRO A 461 -20.52 10.50 -7.90
CA PRO A 461 -21.15 10.87 -9.17
C PRO A 461 -21.45 9.66 -10.08
N ASN A 462 -20.61 8.63 -10.01
CA ASN A 462 -20.92 7.30 -10.52
C ASN A 462 -21.18 6.35 -9.35
N ASN A 463 -22.46 6.01 -9.12
CA ASN A 463 -22.92 5.26 -7.94
C ASN A 463 -23.59 3.91 -8.27
N ILE A 464 -23.47 3.36 -9.49
CA ILE A 464 -24.19 2.11 -9.83
C ILE A 464 -23.82 0.98 -8.87
N ILE A 465 -22.53 0.79 -8.57
CA ILE A 465 -22.08 -0.22 -7.60
C ILE A 465 -22.55 0.14 -6.18
N TYR A 466 -22.28 1.37 -5.73
CA TYR A 466 -22.65 1.89 -4.40
C TYR A 466 -24.14 1.68 -4.06
N ALA A 467 -25.04 2.04 -4.97
CA ALA A 467 -26.49 1.94 -4.79
C ALA A 467 -27.02 0.49 -4.90
N ASN A 468 -26.19 -0.46 -5.35
CA ASN A 468 -26.61 -1.84 -5.65
C ASN A 468 -25.74 -2.91 -4.97
N ILE A 469 -24.98 -2.59 -3.92
CA ILE A 469 -24.09 -3.54 -3.23
C ILE A 469 -24.74 -4.85 -2.76
N HIS A 470 -26.08 -4.87 -2.59
CA HIS A 470 -26.88 -6.06 -2.26
C HIS A 470 -27.81 -6.54 -3.39
N ASN A 471 -27.97 -5.76 -4.46
CA ASN A 471 -28.98 -5.99 -5.49
C ASN A 471 -28.47 -7.01 -6.52
N THR A 472 -28.62 -8.30 -6.20
CA THR A 472 -28.15 -9.43 -7.02
C THR A 472 -28.60 -9.36 -8.48
N THR A 473 -29.79 -8.82 -8.75
CA THR A 473 -30.27 -8.59 -10.12
C THR A 473 -29.37 -7.59 -10.85
N VAL A 474 -29.24 -6.34 -10.36
CA VAL A 474 -28.41 -5.31 -11.02
C VAL A 474 -26.93 -5.68 -11.01
N ILE A 475 -26.45 -6.41 -10.00
CA ILE A 475 -25.11 -6.97 -9.97
C ILE A 475 -24.91 -7.92 -11.16
N ASN A 476 -25.81 -8.87 -11.38
CA ASN A 476 -25.66 -9.89 -12.42
C ASN A 476 -26.06 -9.40 -13.83
N THR A 477 -26.96 -8.41 -13.96
CA THR A 477 -27.49 -7.93 -15.25
C THR A 477 -26.98 -6.56 -15.68
N VAL A 478 -26.21 -5.85 -14.86
CA VAL A 478 -25.60 -4.55 -15.24
C VAL A 478 -24.13 -4.49 -14.85
N ILE A 479 -23.78 -4.76 -13.59
CA ILE A 479 -22.39 -4.57 -13.11
C ILE A 479 -21.46 -5.66 -13.69
N ASN A 480 -21.85 -6.93 -13.60
CA ASN A 480 -21.06 -8.07 -14.07
C ASN A 480 -21.25 -8.39 -15.56
N GLN A 481 -22.06 -7.62 -16.30
CA GLN A 481 -22.13 -7.76 -17.75
C GLN A 481 -20.91 -7.14 -18.40
N ARG A 482 -20.27 -7.89 -19.31
CA ARG A 482 -19.17 -7.37 -20.12
C ARG A 482 -19.69 -6.24 -21.02
N PRO A 483 -19.03 -5.07 -21.07
CA PRO A 483 -19.27 -4.09 -22.11
C PRO A 483 -19.15 -4.75 -23.49
N LEU A 484 -20.13 -4.54 -24.36
CA LEU A 484 -20.01 -4.94 -25.77
C LEU A 484 -18.85 -4.15 -26.40
N PRO A 485 -18.01 -4.78 -27.25
CA PRO A 485 -17.03 -4.04 -28.03
C PRO A 485 -17.73 -2.95 -28.84
N ALA A 486 -17.23 -1.71 -28.79
CA ALA A 486 -17.73 -0.65 -29.63
C ALA A 486 -17.55 -1.05 -31.11
N PRO A 487 -18.53 -0.82 -32.00
CA PRO A 487 -18.50 -1.32 -33.37
C PRO A 487 -17.34 -0.70 -34.17
N THR A 488 -16.29 -1.49 -34.40
CA THR A 488 -15.09 -1.07 -35.11
C THR A 488 -15.29 -1.15 -36.63
N GLY A 489 -15.77 -0.07 -37.25
CA GLY A 489 -15.77 0.04 -38.71
C GLY A 489 -16.49 1.27 -39.27
N PRO A 490 -15.83 2.11 -40.10
CA PRO A 490 -16.51 3.11 -40.91
C PRO A 490 -17.23 2.44 -42.09
N GLY A 491 -18.41 1.87 -41.84
CA GLY A 491 -19.20 1.18 -42.88
C GLY A 491 -20.22 0.14 -42.40
N GLY A 492 -20.60 0.12 -41.12
CA GLY A 492 -21.62 -0.80 -40.61
C GLY A 492 -22.99 -0.54 -41.25
N THR A 493 -23.44 -1.43 -42.12
CA THR A 493 -24.78 -1.41 -42.70
C THR A 493 -25.85 -1.65 -41.62
N ALA A 494 -26.94 -0.89 -41.68
CA ALA A 494 -28.03 -1.04 -40.73
C ALA A 494 -28.76 -2.38 -40.90
N LEU A 495 -28.89 -3.14 -39.83
CA LEU A 495 -29.81 -4.28 -39.75
C LEU A 495 -31.26 -3.76 -39.82
N PRO A 496 -32.18 -4.45 -40.52
CA PRO A 496 -33.53 -3.94 -40.76
C PRO A 496 -34.38 -3.96 -39.48
N SER A 497 -34.89 -2.81 -39.08
CA SER A 497 -35.80 -2.67 -37.94
C SER A 497 -37.11 -3.42 -38.18
N ALA A 498 -37.37 -4.47 -37.40
CA ALA A 498 -38.64 -5.17 -37.40
C ALA A 498 -39.77 -4.24 -36.89
N LYS A 499 -40.68 -3.85 -37.78
CA LYS A 499 -41.90 -3.11 -37.41
C LYS A 499 -42.88 -4.04 -36.67
N GLY A 500 -43.21 -3.75 -35.41
CA GLY A 500 -44.37 -4.36 -34.76
C GLY A 500 -44.30 -4.60 -33.24
N ALA A 501 -44.07 -3.56 -32.44
CA ALA A 501 -44.36 -3.60 -31.00
C ALA A 501 -44.76 -2.20 -30.51
N ALA A 502 -45.72 -2.12 -29.58
CA ALA A 502 -46.18 -0.85 -29.00
C ALA A 502 -45.25 -0.36 -27.87
N PRO A 503 -45.09 0.95 -27.67
CA PRO A 503 -44.18 1.49 -26.64
C PRO A 503 -44.77 1.29 -25.24
N SER A 504 -44.12 0.42 -24.45
CA SER A 504 -44.20 0.51 -22.99
C SER A 504 -43.24 1.60 -22.49
N PRO A 505 -43.54 2.31 -21.39
CA PRO A 505 -42.68 3.36 -20.84
C PRO A 505 -41.45 2.74 -20.17
N ALA A 506 -40.42 2.45 -20.97
CA ALA A 506 -39.14 1.97 -20.48
C ALA A 506 -38.44 3.10 -19.69
N VAL A 507 -38.21 2.86 -18.40
CA VAL A 507 -37.21 3.62 -17.63
C VAL A 507 -35.86 3.43 -18.34
N PRO A 508 -35.09 4.51 -18.61
CA PRO A 508 -33.83 4.39 -19.32
C PRO A 508 -32.85 3.53 -18.50
N ALA A 509 -32.52 2.34 -19.01
CA ALA A 509 -31.55 1.47 -18.40
C ALA A 509 -30.17 2.16 -18.42
N PRO A 510 -29.47 2.29 -17.28
CA PRO A 510 -28.14 2.87 -17.26
C PRO A 510 -27.17 1.94 -18.00
N GLY A 511 -26.42 2.50 -18.96
CA GLY A 511 -25.42 1.74 -19.71
C GLY A 511 -24.26 1.26 -18.82
N PRO A 512 -23.48 0.25 -19.26
CA PRO A 512 -22.41 -0.37 -18.47
C PRO A 512 -21.26 0.58 -18.10
N ALA A 513 -21.22 1.81 -18.63
CA ALA A 513 -20.23 2.84 -18.30
C ALA A 513 -20.22 3.26 -16.81
N GLY A 514 -21.24 2.92 -16.03
CA GLY A 514 -21.24 3.16 -14.58
C GLY A 514 -20.65 2.03 -13.72
N ALA A 515 -20.25 0.89 -14.31
CA ALA A 515 -19.63 -0.21 -13.57
C ALA A 515 -18.09 -0.11 -13.47
N THR A 516 -17.46 0.79 -14.23
CA THR A 516 -16.01 1.00 -14.26
C THR A 516 -15.58 2.24 -13.48
N ALA A 517 -14.30 2.30 -13.09
CA ALA A 517 -13.68 3.53 -12.60
C ALA A 517 -13.48 4.53 -13.76
N ALA A 518 -13.65 5.82 -13.48
CA ALA A 518 -13.46 6.85 -14.50
C ALA A 518 -11.96 7.05 -14.79
N LEU A 519 -11.57 7.23 -16.06
CA LEU A 519 -10.19 7.62 -16.37
C LEU A 519 -9.89 9.02 -15.81
N PRO A 520 -8.70 9.27 -15.23
CA PRO A 520 -8.24 10.63 -14.94
C PRO A 520 -8.33 11.53 -16.18
N PRO A 521 -8.71 12.82 -16.08
CA PRO A 521 -8.91 13.71 -17.22
C PRO A 521 -7.79 13.69 -18.27
N ALA A 522 -6.52 13.73 -17.85
CA ALA A 522 -5.38 13.64 -18.76
C ALA A 522 -5.25 12.29 -19.48
N VAL A 523 -5.60 11.18 -18.81
CA VAL A 523 -5.62 9.83 -19.38
C VAL A 523 -6.74 9.71 -20.42
N ALA A 524 -7.93 10.23 -20.11
CA ALA A 524 -9.08 10.26 -21.02
C ALA A 524 -8.75 11.04 -22.31
N GLN A 525 -8.17 12.23 -22.18
CA GLN A 525 -7.70 13.03 -23.31
C GLN A 525 -6.68 12.27 -24.16
N LYS A 526 -5.69 11.62 -23.54
CA LYS A 526 -4.68 10.82 -24.24
C LYS A 526 -5.29 9.63 -24.98
N ALA A 527 -6.20 8.90 -24.35
CA ALA A 527 -6.94 7.80 -24.97
C ALA A 527 -7.73 8.27 -26.21
N SER A 528 -8.45 9.40 -26.11
CA SER A 528 -9.17 9.98 -27.25
C SER A 528 -8.25 10.44 -28.38
N LEU A 529 -7.07 10.99 -28.08
CA LEU A 529 -6.08 11.38 -29.10
C LEU A 529 -5.48 10.16 -29.83
N ILE A 530 -5.23 9.06 -29.12
CA ILE A 530 -4.78 7.80 -29.74
C ILE A 530 -5.89 7.21 -30.62
N GLN A 531 -7.14 7.18 -30.13
CA GLN A 531 -8.32 6.74 -30.91
C GLN A 531 -8.58 7.59 -32.16
N GLN A 532 -8.22 8.87 -32.13
CA GLN A 532 -8.28 9.78 -33.29
C GLN A 532 -7.07 9.68 -34.22
N GLY A 533 -6.11 8.78 -33.96
CA GLY A 533 -4.87 8.65 -34.74
C GLY A 533 -3.89 9.83 -34.59
N LYS A 534 -4.13 10.73 -33.63
CA LYS A 534 -3.31 11.94 -33.39
C LYS A 534 -2.10 11.67 -32.48
N LEU A 535 -2.08 10.52 -31.81
CA LEU A 535 -0.95 10.00 -31.06
C LEU A 535 -0.75 8.51 -31.40
N PRO A 536 0.50 8.01 -31.42
CA PRO A 536 0.76 6.59 -31.62
C PRO A 536 0.26 5.77 -30.42
N MET A 537 -0.05 4.50 -30.67
CA MET A 537 -0.31 3.51 -29.62
C MET A 537 0.93 3.37 -28.71
N PRO A 538 0.81 3.46 -27.38
CA PRO A 538 1.95 3.30 -26.48
C PRO A 538 2.46 1.84 -26.51
N PRO A 539 3.79 1.60 -26.43
CA PRO A 539 4.35 0.24 -26.43
C PRO A 539 3.82 -0.67 -25.32
N SER A 540 3.37 -0.11 -24.20
CA SER A 540 2.73 -0.87 -23.11
C SER A 540 1.42 -1.56 -23.53
N ALA A 541 0.71 -1.04 -24.54
CA ALA A 541 -0.57 -1.60 -24.98
C ALA A 541 -0.45 -2.94 -25.74
N SER A 542 0.75 -3.32 -26.23
CA SER A 542 1.00 -4.63 -26.84
C SER A 542 1.59 -5.66 -25.87
N ILE A 543 1.94 -5.25 -24.65
CA ILE A 543 2.43 -6.15 -23.60
C ILE A 543 1.23 -6.77 -22.89
N ASN A 544 1.18 -8.11 -22.85
CA ASN A 544 0.26 -8.86 -22.00
C ASN A 544 1.02 -9.34 -20.75
N PRO A 545 0.81 -8.73 -19.56
CA PRO A 545 1.57 -9.10 -18.36
C PRO A 545 1.30 -10.52 -17.87
N ALA A 546 0.07 -11.02 -18.06
CA ALA A 546 -0.31 -12.38 -17.62
C ALA A 546 0.34 -13.49 -18.47
N ALA A 547 0.70 -13.21 -19.72
CA ALA A 547 1.26 -14.22 -20.63
C ALA A 547 2.63 -14.79 -20.19
N LYS A 548 3.37 -14.08 -19.34
CA LYS A 548 4.68 -14.54 -18.80
C LYS A 548 4.57 -15.37 -17.52
N ALA A 549 3.40 -15.57 -16.93
CA ALA A 549 3.24 -16.38 -15.71
C ALA A 549 3.51 -17.89 -15.92
N GLY A 550 3.60 -18.34 -17.17
CA GLY A 550 3.72 -19.75 -17.56
C GLY A 550 5.14 -20.31 -17.69
N THR A 551 6.03 -20.09 -16.71
CA THR A 551 7.29 -20.89 -16.60
C THR A 551 7.85 -20.92 -15.17
N ALA A 552 7.42 -21.89 -14.37
CA ALA A 552 8.01 -22.18 -13.07
C ALA A 552 9.09 -23.27 -13.20
N GLY A 553 10.28 -23.06 -12.59
CA GLY A 553 11.27 -24.12 -12.38
C GLY A 553 12.59 -24.00 -13.17
N ALA A 554 13.41 -22.99 -12.84
CA ALA A 554 14.84 -23.00 -13.16
C ALA A 554 15.62 -22.42 -11.96
N PRO A 555 16.45 -23.22 -11.24
CA PRO A 555 17.26 -22.71 -10.14
C PRO A 555 18.46 -21.91 -10.69
N VAL A 556 18.70 -20.74 -10.10
CA VAL A 556 19.84 -19.89 -10.48
C VAL A 556 21.14 -20.48 -9.93
N GLY A 557 22.09 -20.78 -10.83
CA GLY A 557 23.51 -20.96 -10.48
C GLY A 557 24.05 -22.39 -10.51
N ARG A 558 24.53 -22.82 -11.68
CA ARG A 558 25.74 -23.67 -11.83
C ARG A 558 26.29 -23.59 -13.25
N ILE A 559 27.60 -23.36 -13.38
CA ILE A 559 28.31 -23.38 -14.66
C ILE A 559 28.96 -24.77 -14.81
N ALA A 560 28.70 -25.44 -15.94
CA ALA A 560 29.36 -26.67 -16.35
C ALA A 560 29.48 -26.71 -17.90
N PRO A 561 30.52 -27.35 -18.47
CA PRO A 561 30.85 -27.23 -19.89
C PRO A 561 30.05 -28.18 -20.80
N ALA A 562 30.05 -27.88 -22.10
CA ALA A 562 29.35 -28.67 -23.11
C ALA A 562 30.14 -29.90 -23.58
N ASN A 563 29.44 -31.04 -23.76
CA ASN A 563 29.66 -32.02 -24.83
C ASN A 563 28.66 -33.20 -24.79
N ALA A 564 27.78 -33.29 -25.82
CA ALA A 564 27.13 -34.51 -26.36
C ALA A 564 26.27 -35.42 -25.43
N PRO A 565 25.51 -36.40 -25.97
CA PRO A 565 24.62 -36.34 -27.13
C PRO A 565 23.15 -36.74 -26.78
N GLN A 566 22.20 -36.50 -27.70
CA GLN A 566 20.82 -37.01 -27.59
C GLN A 566 20.65 -38.37 -28.30
N PRO A 567 19.80 -39.28 -27.78
CA PRO A 567 19.19 -40.37 -28.56
C PRO A 567 17.75 -40.05 -29.00
N ALA A 568 17.34 -40.61 -30.14
CA ALA A 568 15.95 -40.66 -30.64
C ALA A 568 15.14 -41.75 -29.88
N ASN A 569 13.89 -42.11 -30.15
CA ASN A 569 12.90 -41.84 -31.23
C ASN A 569 11.48 -42.03 -30.59
N VAL A 570 10.28 -41.88 -31.17
CA VAL A 570 9.65 -42.43 -32.40
C VAL A 570 8.34 -41.64 -32.65
N ALA A 571 7.90 -41.52 -33.91
CA ALA A 571 6.51 -41.15 -34.28
C ALA A 571 5.93 -42.18 -35.27
N PRO A 572 4.60 -42.17 -35.53
CA PRO A 572 4.20 -42.29 -36.94
C PRO A 572 2.91 -41.54 -37.37
N ASN A 573 2.96 -41.01 -38.61
CA ASN A 573 1.87 -40.87 -39.60
C ASN A 573 0.70 -39.88 -39.34
N ALA A 574 0.17 -39.14 -40.35
CA ALA A 574 0.57 -38.96 -41.76
C ALA A 574 0.09 -37.61 -42.36
N LEU A 575 0.62 -37.26 -43.54
CA LEU A 575 0.37 -36.04 -44.35
C LEU A 575 -0.65 -36.32 -45.49
N PRO A 576 -1.37 -35.30 -46.05
CA PRO A 576 -0.87 -34.49 -47.20
C PRO A 576 -1.42 -33.02 -47.25
N GLN A 577 -1.12 -32.09 -48.17
CA GLN A 577 0.01 -31.77 -49.09
C GLN A 577 -0.17 -30.31 -49.59
N GLY A 578 0.90 -29.63 -50.03
CA GLY A 578 0.83 -28.33 -50.73
C GLY A 578 2.19 -27.63 -50.86
N GLN A 579 2.58 -27.20 -52.07
CA GLN A 579 3.90 -26.62 -52.42
C GLN A 579 3.76 -25.08 -52.67
N ALA A 580 4.79 -24.24 -52.80
CA ALA A 580 6.20 -24.48 -53.16
C ALA A 580 7.21 -23.45 -52.55
N LEU A 581 8.50 -23.60 -52.91
CA LEU A 581 9.69 -22.82 -52.50
C LEU A 581 10.42 -22.30 -53.76
N PRO A 582 11.21 -21.19 -53.73
CA PRO A 582 12.67 -21.33 -53.48
C PRO A 582 13.48 -20.10 -52.95
N LYS A 583 14.56 -20.40 -52.18
CA LYS A 583 15.99 -19.92 -52.24
C LYS A 583 16.36 -18.42 -52.44
N ALA A 584 17.52 -17.89 -51.98
CA ALA A 584 18.52 -18.25 -50.94
C ALA A 584 19.65 -17.18 -50.84
N ASN A 585 20.33 -17.10 -49.67
CA ASN A 585 21.72 -16.58 -49.45
C ASN A 585 22.02 -15.07 -49.73
N SER A 586 23.09 -14.41 -49.22
CA SER A 586 24.24 -14.76 -48.32
C SER A 586 24.75 -13.56 -47.49
N LEU A 587 25.55 -13.81 -46.44
CA LEU A 587 26.29 -12.83 -45.61
C LEU A 587 27.68 -12.44 -46.20
N PRO A 588 28.31 -11.35 -45.72
CA PRO A 588 29.73 -11.39 -45.33
C PRO A 588 30.08 -10.62 -44.03
N VAL A 589 31.35 -10.72 -43.57
CA VAL A 589 31.89 -10.18 -42.29
C VAL A 589 33.36 -9.65 -42.49
N PRO A 590 34.17 -9.23 -41.48
CA PRO A 590 34.55 -7.83 -41.16
C PRO A 590 36.03 -7.40 -41.39
N GLY A 591 36.41 -6.13 -41.11
CA GLY A 591 37.84 -5.77 -40.89
C GLY A 591 38.31 -4.33 -40.54
N VAL A 592 38.97 -4.19 -39.37
CA VAL A 592 40.31 -3.55 -39.10
C VAL A 592 40.59 -2.00 -39.14
N LYS A 593 41.10 -1.45 -38.01
CA LYS A 593 42.00 -0.26 -37.73
C LYS A 593 41.66 1.22 -38.12
N GLY A 594 41.31 2.05 -37.11
CA GLY A 594 42.18 3.06 -36.43
C GLY A 594 42.82 4.31 -37.11
N ALA A 595 42.17 5.50 -36.94
CA ALA A 595 42.72 6.86 -36.63
C ALA A 595 43.74 7.59 -37.58
N PRO A 596 43.96 8.93 -37.45
CA PRO A 596 43.03 10.09 -37.34
C PRO A 596 43.38 11.28 -38.31
N PRO A 597 42.58 12.37 -38.36
CA PRO A 597 43.11 13.68 -38.82
C PRO A 597 42.66 14.92 -38.00
N LEU A 598 43.28 16.09 -38.29
CA LEU A 598 43.05 17.42 -37.68
C LEU A 598 42.42 18.45 -38.68
N PRO A 599 41.96 19.65 -38.24
CA PRO A 599 41.29 20.71 -39.04
C PRO A 599 42.29 21.82 -39.50
N PRO A 600 41.91 23.06 -39.92
CA PRO A 600 40.62 23.70 -40.33
C PRO A 600 40.69 24.17 -41.83
N ALA A 601 39.94 25.10 -42.45
CA ALA A 601 39.16 26.32 -42.15
C ALA A 601 38.30 26.69 -43.40
N ALA A 602 37.61 27.83 -43.63
CA ALA A 602 37.43 29.12 -42.93
C ALA A 602 36.09 29.77 -43.36
N GLY A 603 35.60 30.79 -42.63
CA GLY A 603 34.45 31.62 -43.02
C GLY A 603 33.88 32.44 -41.84
N THR A 604 33.90 33.77 -41.92
CA THR A 604 33.75 34.69 -40.76
C THR A 604 32.52 35.63 -40.81
N PRO A 605 32.16 36.30 -39.68
CA PRO A 605 30.84 36.93 -39.42
C PRO A 605 30.99 38.49 -39.38
N PRO A 606 30.40 39.35 -38.50
CA PRO A 606 29.32 39.31 -37.47
C PRO A 606 28.10 40.18 -37.89
N ALA A 607 27.15 40.69 -37.09
CA ALA A 607 26.91 40.82 -35.63
C ALA A 607 25.36 40.89 -35.37
N ASN A 608 24.76 41.21 -34.20
CA ASN A 608 25.21 41.61 -32.86
C ASN A 608 24.13 41.24 -31.80
N ALA A 609 24.42 41.28 -30.50
CA ALA A 609 23.41 41.15 -29.42
C ALA A 609 23.83 41.87 -28.12
N THR A 610 22.89 42.54 -27.42
CA THR A 610 23.14 43.18 -26.11
C THR A 610 21.87 43.44 -25.28
N ASN A 611 21.93 43.11 -23.99
CA ASN A 611 21.22 43.80 -22.88
C ASN A 611 22.16 44.90 -22.33
N PRO A 612 21.67 46.00 -21.71
CA PRO A 612 21.47 46.02 -20.24
C PRO A 612 20.39 47.01 -19.71
N SER A 613 20.27 47.11 -18.38
CA SER A 613 19.30 47.97 -17.62
C SER A 613 19.93 49.29 -17.10
N VAL A 614 19.11 50.27 -16.63
CA VAL A 614 19.24 51.04 -15.34
C VAL A 614 18.35 52.33 -15.24
N LYS A 615 17.89 52.64 -14.00
CA LYS A 615 17.51 53.96 -13.37
C LYS A 615 16.03 54.45 -13.21
N LEU A 616 15.60 54.43 -11.93
CA LEU A 616 14.82 55.39 -11.10
C LEU A 616 13.52 56.12 -11.60
N ALA A 617 12.37 55.74 -11.02
CA ALA A 617 11.50 56.49 -10.04
C ALA A 617 10.92 57.91 -10.35
N PRO A 618 9.88 58.42 -9.63
CA PRO A 618 8.87 57.79 -8.72
C PRO A 618 7.38 58.19 -8.98
N GLN A 619 6.39 57.47 -8.41
CA GLN A 619 5.24 58.02 -7.65
C GLN A 619 4.24 56.96 -7.11
N GLN A 620 3.36 57.39 -6.20
CA GLN A 620 2.30 56.68 -5.44
C GLN A 620 1.14 57.68 -5.22
N PRO A 621 -0.03 57.33 -4.63
CA PRO A 621 -0.80 56.08 -4.64
C PRO A 621 -2.31 56.35 -4.95
N GLY A 622 -3.22 55.37 -4.80
CA GLY A 622 -4.61 55.72 -4.43
C GLY A 622 -5.77 54.76 -4.72
N ALA A 623 -6.71 54.75 -3.75
CA ALA A 623 -8.15 54.42 -3.85
C ALA A 623 -8.62 52.97 -4.12
N ALA A 624 -9.81 52.70 -3.58
CA ALA A 624 -10.55 51.43 -3.58
C ALA A 624 -12.01 51.67 -4.08
N PRO A 625 -12.97 50.73 -4.00
CA PRO A 625 -14.10 50.67 -4.95
C PRO A 625 -15.36 51.48 -4.57
N PRO A 626 -16.28 51.70 -5.53
CA PRO A 626 -17.68 52.02 -5.27
C PRO A 626 -18.53 50.75 -5.02
N ALA A 627 -19.70 50.91 -4.41
CA ALA A 627 -20.64 49.83 -4.12
C ALA A 627 -22.11 50.25 -4.29
N ALA A 628 -22.99 49.23 -4.37
CA ALA A 628 -24.43 49.25 -4.07
C ALA A 628 -25.40 50.15 -4.90
N VAL A 629 -26.29 49.49 -5.64
CA VAL A 629 -27.78 49.62 -5.58
C VAL A 629 -28.35 48.25 -6.00
N SER A 630 -29.22 47.55 -5.26
CA SER A 630 -30.55 47.89 -4.69
C SER A 630 -31.68 47.79 -5.71
N ASN A 631 -32.53 46.73 -5.62
CA ASN A 631 -33.98 46.86 -5.44
C ASN A 631 -34.77 45.52 -5.39
N ALA A 632 -35.73 45.51 -4.47
CA ALA A 632 -37.00 44.75 -4.42
C ALA A 632 -38.08 45.79 -3.97
N PRO A 633 -39.39 45.51 -3.74
CA PRO A 633 -40.11 44.22 -3.73
C PRO A 633 -41.52 44.25 -4.41
N ALA A 634 -42.30 43.17 -4.30
CA ALA A 634 -43.78 43.17 -4.26
C ALA A 634 -44.32 41.81 -3.74
N ALA A 635 -45.56 41.73 -3.24
CA ALA A 635 -46.16 40.52 -2.66
C ALA A 635 -47.71 40.50 -2.70
N ALA A 636 -48.30 39.43 -2.15
CA ALA A 636 -49.74 39.07 -2.07
C ALA A 636 -50.37 38.44 -3.34
N GLY A 637 -51.29 37.46 -3.24
CA GLY A 637 -51.87 36.83 -2.05
C GLY A 637 -52.57 35.48 -2.31
N THR A 638 -52.97 34.80 -1.23
CA THR A 638 -53.64 33.47 -1.15
C THR A 638 -55.16 33.64 -0.89
N PRO A 639 -56.01 32.62 -0.56
CA PRO A 639 -55.85 31.13 -0.54
C PRO A 639 -57.01 30.32 -1.19
N ARG A 640 -56.87 28.98 -1.34
CA ARG A 640 -58.04 28.06 -1.31
C ARG A 640 -57.72 26.59 -0.96
N VAL A 641 -58.37 26.10 0.11
CA VAL A 641 -58.44 24.74 0.72
C VAL A 641 -59.82 24.75 1.46
N PRO A 642 -60.64 23.68 1.67
CA PRO A 642 -60.21 22.35 2.14
C PRO A 642 -61.08 21.11 1.78
N ALA A 643 -60.74 20.00 2.47
CA ALA A 643 -61.49 18.75 2.72
C ALA A 643 -61.44 17.62 1.66
N GLY A 644 -61.26 16.34 2.04
CA GLY A 644 -60.85 15.83 3.36
C GLY A 644 -61.06 14.32 3.62
N VAL A 645 -60.46 13.83 4.72
CA VAL A 645 -60.81 12.61 5.51
C VAL A 645 -60.58 11.21 4.87
N ALA A 646 -59.74 10.37 5.49
CA ALA A 646 -60.07 8.99 5.90
C ALA A 646 -58.91 8.24 6.62
N ALA A 647 -59.12 7.82 7.88
CA ALA A 647 -58.46 6.73 8.61
C ALA A 647 -59.18 6.55 9.98
N PRO A 648 -59.10 5.40 10.70
CA PRO A 648 -58.61 4.04 10.35
C PRO A 648 -59.80 3.05 10.17
N PRO A 649 -59.61 1.71 10.25
CA PRO A 649 -59.87 1.03 11.54
C PRO A 649 -59.09 -0.28 11.84
N LYS A 650 -59.17 -0.67 13.14
CA LYS A 650 -59.19 -2.04 13.72
C LYS A 650 -60.35 -2.05 14.75
N PRO A 651 -60.78 -3.17 15.37
CA PRO A 651 -60.35 -4.57 15.27
C PRO A 651 -61.52 -5.55 14.98
N ASN A 652 -61.27 -6.87 15.04
CA ASN A 652 -62.15 -7.79 15.79
C ASN A 652 -61.42 -9.10 16.17
N SER A 653 -61.98 -9.88 17.11
CA SER A 653 -61.30 -11.03 17.74
C SER A 653 -62.25 -12.20 18.05
N LEU A 654 -61.83 -13.44 17.77
CA LEU A 654 -62.45 -14.66 18.30
C LEU A 654 -61.41 -15.74 18.62
N ALA A 655 -61.72 -16.49 19.68
CA ALA A 655 -61.12 -17.76 20.14
C ALA A 655 -62.26 -18.54 20.86
N PRO A 656 -62.07 -19.77 21.38
CA PRO A 656 -60.95 -20.71 21.26
C PRO A 656 -61.38 -22.09 20.72
N VAL A 657 -60.42 -23.00 20.45
CA VAL A 657 -60.66 -24.46 20.44
C VAL A 657 -59.46 -25.18 21.06
N GLN A 658 -59.72 -26.11 21.98
CA GLN A 658 -58.73 -27.08 22.49
C GLN A 658 -58.89 -28.41 21.73
N GLY A 659 -57.78 -29.11 21.49
CA GLY A 659 -57.81 -30.45 20.89
C GLY A 659 -56.49 -31.18 21.08
N ALA A 660 -56.52 -32.31 21.77
CA ALA A 660 -55.35 -33.15 22.04
C ALA A 660 -55.50 -34.53 21.37
N ASN A 661 -54.40 -35.04 20.82
CA ASN A 661 -54.02 -36.45 20.59
C ASN A 661 -52.84 -36.46 19.59
N ALA A 662 -51.87 -37.38 19.51
CA ALA A 662 -51.48 -38.66 20.15
C ALA A 662 -51.09 -39.66 19.03
N LYS A 663 -50.11 -40.54 19.30
CA LYS A 663 -49.53 -41.56 18.37
C LYS A 663 -50.58 -42.63 17.95
N PRO A 664 -50.45 -43.33 16.79
CA PRO A 664 -49.46 -44.40 16.52
C PRO A 664 -48.60 -44.18 15.23
N THR A 665 -47.42 -44.79 14.97
CA THR A 665 -47.08 -46.24 14.72
C THR A 665 -47.74 -46.76 13.42
N VAL A 666 -47.08 -47.38 12.42
CA VAL A 666 -46.31 -48.65 12.34
C VAL A 666 -45.31 -48.63 11.14
N ALA A 667 -44.42 -49.63 11.00
CA ALA A 667 -43.40 -49.79 9.93
C ALA A 667 -43.67 -51.08 9.08
N PRO A 668 -42.69 -51.85 8.53
CA PRO A 668 -41.63 -51.56 7.53
C PRO A 668 -41.67 -52.51 6.28
N GLN A 669 -40.59 -52.50 5.47
CA GLN A 669 -40.17 -53.47 4.41
C GLN A 669 -40.80 -53.28 3.01
N ALA A 670 -40.15 -53.65 1.90
CA ALA A 670 -38.83 -54.31 1.66
C ALA A 670 -37.93 -53.41 0.74
N VAL A 671 -36.88 -53.77 -0.04
CA VAL A 671 -36.26 -55.02 -0.58
C VAL A 671 -34.71 -54.88 -0.54
N SER A 672 -33.95 -55.81 -1.14
CA SER A 672 -32.47 -55.94 -1.20
C SER A 672 -31.73 -54.95 -2.13
N ARG A 673 -30.50 -54.47 -1.89
CA ARG A 673 -29.17 -55.13 -1.59
C ARG A 673 -28.56 -55.92 -2.76
N PRO A 674 -27.22 -56.11 -2.87
CA PRO A 674 -26.09 -56.04 -1.89
C PRO A 674 -25.31 -54.69 -1.98
N ALA A 675 -24.03 -54.45 -1.56
CA ALA A 675 -23.15 -54.77 -0.40
C ALA A 675 -21.78 -54.00 -0.62
N ALA A 676 -20.72 -53.99 0.21
CA ALA A 676 -20.46 -53.85 1.66
C ALA A 676 -18.94 -53.59 1.89
N VAL A 677 -18.54 -52.58 2.69
CA VAL A 677 -17.16 -52.33 3.20
C VAL A 677 -17.25 -51.81 4.65
N GLN A 678 -16.24 -52.04 5.50
CA GLN A 678 -16.28 -51.83 6.97
C GLN A 678 -15.31 -50.74 7.52
N PRO A 679 -15.56 -50.19 8.74
CA PRO A 679 -14.80 -49.08 9.34
C PRO A 679 -13.56 -49.51 10.19
N PRO A 680 -12.67 -48.56 10.57
CA PRO A 680 -11.41 -48.86 11.26
C PRO A 680 -11.47 -48.84 12.81
N PRO A 681 -10.74 -49.75 13.50
CA PRO A 681 -10.51 -49.70 14.96
C PRO A 681 -9.12 -49.10 15.35
N LYS A 682 -8.87 -48.95 16.67
CA LYS A 682 -7.64 -48.39 17.28
C LYS A 682 -6.82 -49.45 18.08
N PRO A 683 -5.58 -49.16 18.55
CA PRO A 683 -4.50 -50.15 18.66
C PRO A 683 -4.17 -50.67 20.07
N LEU A 684 -3.29 -51.69 20.16
CA LEU A 684 -2.29 -51.85 21.25
C LEU A 684 -1.14 -52.82 20.86
N ALA A 685 -0.10 -52.94 21.71
CA ALA A 685 1.30 -53.24 21.35
C ALA A 685 1.81 -54.69 21.53
N ALA A 686 2.98 -55.00 20.94
CA ALA A 686 3.93 -56.06 21.35
C ALA A 686 5.38 -55.76 20.88
N LEU A 687 6.40 -56.42 21.45
CA LEU A 687 7.85 -56.22 21.18
C LEU A 687 8.52 -57.47 20.48
N PRO A 688 9.84 -57.74 20.53
CA PRO A 688 10.79 -57.36 19.46
C PRO A 688 11.70 -58.52 18.93
N PRO A 689 12.53 -58.30 17.89
CA PRO A 689 13.68 -59.15 17.57
C PRO A 689 15.05 -58.50 17.83
N LYS A 690 16.14 -59.28 17.70
CA LYS A 690 17.49 -59.02 18.24
C LYS A 690 18.48 -58.38 17.26
N ARG A 691 19.57 -57.82 17.82
CA ARG A 691 20.81 -57.42 17.12
C ARG A 691 21.44 -58.57 16.33
N THR A 692 22.03 -58.24 15.18
CA THR A 692 23.23 -58.90 14.65
C THR A 692 24.33 -57.84 14.53
N THR A 693 25.55 -58.16 14.97
CA THR A 693 26.66 -57.21 15.01
C THR A 693 27.50 -57.28 13.75
N ILE A 694 27.79 -56.12 13.13
CA ILE A 694 28.91 -55.97 12.17
C ILE A 694 29.80 -54.85 12.69
N GLN A 695 31.10 -55.13 12.83
CA GLN A 695 32.10 -54.15 13.25
C GLN A 695 32.68 -53.45 12.02
N PRO A 696 32.90 -52.12 12.03
CA PRO A 696 33.83 -51.49 11.11
C PRO A 696 35.27 -51.76 11.58
N ASP A 697 36.01 -52.62 10.87
CA ASP A 697 37.42 -52.92 11.15
C ASP A 697 38.29 -51.66 11.00
N VAL A 698 39.14 -51.38 11.99
CA VAL A 698 39.97 -50.17 12.05
C VAL A 698 41.26 -50.38 11.25
N ARG A 699 41.13 -50.41 9.92
CA ARG A 699 42.29 -50.35 9.02
C ARG A 699 42.68 -48.91 8.72
N ARG A 700 43.74 -48.48 9.39
CA ARG A 700 44.40 -47.17 9.31
C ARG A 700 44.95 -46.89 7.90
N ALA A 701 44.10 -46.39 7.01
CA ALA A 701 44.55 -45.84 5.73
C ALA A 701 45.40 -44.59 5.96
N THR A 702 46.62 -44.58 5.44
CA THR A 702 47.52 -43.42 5.48
C THR A 702 46.95 -42.27 4.64
N PRO A 703 47.06 -40.99 5.08
CA PRO A 703 46.68 -39.87 4.24
C PRO A 703 47.58 -39.83 2.99
N PRO A 704 47.04 -39.49 1.81
CA PRO A 704 47.87 -39.29 0.62
C PRO A 704 48.83 -38.12 0.83
N PRO A 705 50.05 -38.17 0.26
CA PRO A 705 50.99 -37.05 0.35
C PRO A 705 50.39 -35.79 -0.29
N PRO A 706 50.68 -34.60 0.24
CA PRO A 706 50.16 -33.35 -0.32
C PRO A 706 50.64 -33.19 -1.76
N ARG A 707 49.69 -32.99 -2.69
CA ARG A 707 50.04 -32.59 -4.06
C ARG A 707 50.77 -31.24 -3.99
N PRO A 708 51.86 -31.04 -4.75
CA PRO A 708 52.55 -29.77 -4.78
C PRO A 708 51.58 -28.66 -5.22
N ALA A 709 51.67 -27.50 -4.57
CA ALA A 709 50.80 -26.38 -4.87
C ALA A 709 50.92 -25.97 -6.35
N PRO A 710 49.81 -25.64 -7.04
CA PRO A 710 49.90 -25.05 -8.37
C PRO A 710 50.69 -23.75 -8.27
N GLN A 711 51.83 -23.69 -8.96
CA GLN A 711 52.67 -22.49 -8.97
C GLN A 711 51.86 -21.34 -9.59
N MET A 712 51.51 -20.34 -8.77
CA MET A 712 50.98 -19.09 -9.27
C MET A 712 52.01 -18.44 -10.18
N ALA A 713 51.72 -18.39 -11.48
CA ALA A 713 52.47 -17.55 -12.40
C ALA A 713 52.44 -16.11 -11.88
N ARG A 714 53.62 -15.54 -11.58
CA ARG A 714 53.72 -14.16 -11.12
C ARG A 714 53.07 -13.24 -12.16
N PRO A 715 52.16 -12.32 -11.78
CA PRO A 715 51.82 -11.19 -12.63
C PRO A 715 53.11 -10.44 -12.99
N ALA A 716 53.27 -10.08 -14.26
CA ALA A 716 54.39 -9.27 -14.69
C ALA A 716 54.34 -7.89 -13.99
N PRO A 717 55.49 -7.30 -13.61
CA PRO A 717 55.51 -5.96 -13.05
C PRO A 717 54.95 -4.96 -14.09
N PRO A 718 54.22 -3.91 -13.66
CA PRO A 718 53.72 -2.89 -14.57
C PRO A 718 54.89 -2.16 -15.25
N PRO A 719 54.75 -1.74 -16.52
CA PRO A 719 55.79 -0.99 -17.20
C PRO A 719 56.06 0.35 -16.48
N PRO A 720 57.31 0.85 -16.48
CA PRO A 720 57.65 2.10 -15.82
C PRO A 720 56.86 3.26 -16.42
N ARG A 721 56.29 4.13 -15.57
CA ARG A 721 55.62 5.34 -16.03
C ARG A 721 56.61 6.29 -16.68
N VAL A 722 56.48 6.48 -18.00
CA VAL A 722 57.08 7.63 -18.68
C VAL A 722 56.46 8.90 -18.08
N ALA A 723 57.30 9.82 -17.60
CA ALA A 723 56.84 11.06 -17.01
C ALA A 723 56.24 11.98 -18.09
N SER A 724 54.97 12.36 -17.95
CA SER A 724 54.39 13.44 -18.73
C SER A 724 55.01 14.78 -18.30
N PRO A 725 55.36 15.68 -19.23
CA PRO A 725 55.97 16.96 -18.89
C PRO A 725 54.99 17.88 -18.14
N PRO A 726 55.49 18.81 -17.30
CA PRO A 726 54.63 19.75 -16.58
C PRO A 726 53.95 20.73 -17.55
N PRO A 727 52.72 21.19 -17.26
CA PRO A 727 52.05 22.22 -18.05
C PRO A 727 52.77 23.57 -17.95
N PRO A 728 52.71 24.42 -18.99
CA PRO A 728 53.39 25.72 -18.99
C PRO A 728 52.79 26.68 -17.95
N ARG A 729 53.65 27.49 -17.32
CA ARG A 729 53.23 28.60 -16.45
C ARG A 729 52.52 29.67 -17.27
N ILE A 730 51.20 29.72 -17.20
CA ILE A 730 50.43 30.91 -17.59
C ILE A 730 50.51 31.93 -16.44
N VAL A 731 50.92 33.16 -16.76
CA VAL A 731 51.01 34.26 -15.79
C VAL A 731 49.61 34.72 -15.40
N ALA A 732 49.33 34.85 -14.11
CA ALA A 732 48.05 35.34 -13.62
C ALA A 732 47.88 36.85 -13.91
N PRO A 733 46.71 37.31 -14.36
CA PRO A 733 46.43 38.75 -14.46
C PRO A 733 46.31 39.38 -13.06
N PRO A 734 46.57 40.69 -12.91
CA PRO A 734 46.52 41.37 -11.62
C PRO A 734 45.09 41.39 -11.03
N PRO A 735 44.97 41.40 -9.69
CA PRO A 735 43.66 41.35 -9.03
C PRO A 735 42.86 42.63 -9.28
N ARG A 736 41.62 42.49 -9.77
CA ARG A 736 40.63 43.57 -9.69
C ARG A 736 40.21 43.77 -8.23
N MET A 737 40.19 45.02 -7.78
CA MET A 737 39.66 45.39 -6.47
C MET A 737 38.19 44.95 -6.36
N ALA A 738 37.84 44.27 -5.27
CA ALA A 738 36.46 43.98 -4.93
C ALA A 738 35.78 45.24 -4.38
N ALA A 739 34.52 45.47 -4.77
CA ALA A 739 33.69 46.51 -4.15
C ALA A 739 33.37 46.12 -2.69
N PRO A 740 33.25 47.10 -1.76
CA PRO A 740 32.89 46.81 -0.38
C PRO A 740 31.45 46.25 -0.28
N PRO A 741 31.17 45.38 0.71
CA PRO A 741 29.83 44.82 0.91
C PRO A 741 28.84 45.91 1.38
N PRO A 742 27.53 45.76 1.09
CA PRO A 742 26.51 46.68 1.59
C PRO A 742 26.42 46.64 3.13
N PRO A 743 26.03 47.76 3.78
CA PRO A 743 25.90 47.82 5.22
C PRO A 743 24.81 46.86 5.74
N ARG A 744 25.04 46.30 6.93
CA ARG A 744 24.06 45.42 7.58
C ARG A 744 22.83 46.22 8.01
N PRO A 745 21.60 45.65 7.92
CA PRO A 745 20.43 46.23 8.57
C PRO A 745 20.66 46.41 10.07
N ALA A 746 20.14 47.51 10.64
CA ALA A 746 20.14 47.73 12.08
C ALA A 746 19.26 46.67 12.80
N PRO A 747 19.59 46.27 14.04
CA PRO A 747 18.74 45.36 14.81
C PRO A 747 17.39 46.02 15.11
N ALA A 748 16.30 45.28 14.90
CA ALA A 748 14.95 45.73 15.25
C ALA A 748 14.83 45.90 16.78
N PRO A 749 14.04 46.89 17.26
CA PRO A 749 13.84 47.09 18.70
C PRO A 749 13.20 45.86 19.34
N GLN A 750 13.74 45.44 20.48
CA GLN A 750 13.24 44.29 21.22
C GLN A 750 11.92 44.62 21.91
N ILE A 751 10.80 44.20 21.31
CA ILE A 751 9.53 44.11 22.04
C ILE A 751 9.68 42.98 23.07
N ALA A 752 9.56 43.33 24.35
CA ALA A 752 9.69 42.37 25.44
C ALA A 752 8.61 41.28 25.32
N ARG A 753 9.03 40.01 25.29
CA ARG A 753 8.11 38.87 25.42
C ARG A 753 7.56 38.85 26.86
N PRO A 754 6.25 38.63 27.06
CA PRO A 754 5.72 38.24 28.36
C PRO A 754 6.44 37.00 28.88
N ALA A 755 6.72 36.94 30.18
CA ALA A 755 7.31 35.76 30.80
C ALA A 755 6.32 34.57 30.73
N PRO A 756 6.80 33.33 30.54
CA PRO A 756 5.94 32.15 30.65
C PRO A 756 5.40 32.02 32.08
N PRO A 757 4.18 31.49 32.26
CA PRO A 757 3.63 31.25 33.60
C PRO A 757 4.49 30.23 34.37
N PRO A 758 4.59 30.34 35.70
CA PRO A 758 5.33 29.39 36.51
C PRO A 758 4.71 27.98 36.42
N PRO A 759 5.51 26.91 36.55
CA PRO A 759 5.00 25.55 36.57
C PRO A 759 4.05 25.33 37.77
N PRO A 760 3.05 24.45 37.65
CA PRO A 760 2.16 24.12 38.77
C PRO A 760 2.95 23.54 39.95
N PRO A 761 2.50 23.76 41.21
CA PRO A 761 3.17 23.22 42.38
C PRO A 761 3.20 21.69 42.31
N ARG A 762 4.33 21.09 42.73
CA ARG A 762 4.44 19.63 42.79
C ARG A 762 3.38 19.07 43.76
N PRO A 763 2.68 17.96 43.42
CA PRO A 763 1.86 17.27 44.40
C PRO A 763 2.71 16.83 45.59
N ALA A 764 2.13 16.90 46.79
CA ALA A 764 2.82 16.49 48.01
C ALA A 764 3.23 15.01 47.93
N PRO A 765 4.36 14.60 48.55
CA PRO A 765 4.72 13.19 48.62
C PRO A 765 3.61 12.40 49.34
N PRO A 766 3.28 11.18 48.88
CA PRO A 766 2.28 10.36 49.55
C PRO A 766 2.72 10.03 50.98
N PRO A 767 1.77 9.87 51.93
CA PRO A 767 2.11 9.46 53.29
C PRO A 767 2.85 8.11 53.27
N PRO A 768 3.78 7.89 54.23
CA PRO A 768 4.52 6.63 54.29
C PRO A 768 3.56 5.44 54.41
N ARG A 769 3.82 4.38 53.63
CA ARG A 769 3.02 3.16 53.71
C ARG A 769 3.04 2.62 55.15
N PRO A 770 1.92 2.08 55.66
CA PRO A 770 1.96 1.22 56.83
C PRO A 770 3.00 0.11 56.66
N ALA A 771 3.75 -0.19 57.71
CA ALA A 771 4.70 -1.30 57.69
C ALA A 771 3.96 -2.61 57.35
N PRO A 772 4.57 -3.53 56.58
CA PRO A 772 3.97 -4.84 56.34
C PRO A 772 3.79 -5.57 57.68
N PRO A 773 2.70 -6.33 57.87
CA PRO A 773 2.52 -7.12 59.08
C PRO A 773 3.70 -8.08 59.23
N ALA A 774 4.26 -8.15 60.43
CA ALA A 774 5.43 -8.99 60.70
C ALA A 774 5.14 -10.45 60.35
N ALA A 775 6.08 -11.10 59.65
CA ALA A 775 5.91 -12.48 59.22
C ALA A 775 5.62 -13.40 60.42
N ALA A 776 4.50 -14.12 60.37
CA ALA A 776 4.13 -15.07 61.40
C ALA A 776 5.24 -16.12 61.56
N LYS A 777 5.83 -16.20 62.76
CA LYS A 777 6.93 -17.12 63.05
C LYS A 777 6.42 -18.56 62.91
N LYS A 778 6.86 -19.25 61.85
CA LYS A 778 6.67 -20.71 61.75
C LYS A 778 7.34 -21.37 62.95
N CYS A 779 6.55 -22.03 63.78
CA CYS A 779 7.11 -22.86 64.85
C CYS A 779 7.77 -24.11 64.23
N PRO A 780 8.88 -24.60 64.82
CA PRO A 780 9.46 -25.89 64.42
C PRO A 780 8.48 -27.03 64.71
N PRO A 781 8.57 -28.16 64.00
CA PRO A 781 7.73 -29.33 64.27
C PRO A 781 7.91 -29.86 65.70
N ASN A 782 6.86 -30.49 66.24
CA ASN A 782 6.75 -31.09 67.58
C ASN A 782 6.62 -30.15 68.79
N VAL A 783 6.06 -28.94 68.63
CA VAL A 783 5.54 -28.15 69.78
C VAL A 783 4.05 -27.82 69.59
N PRO A 784 3.12 -28.42 70.37
CA PRO A 784 1.68 -28.29 70.14
C PRO A 784 1.05 -27.09 70.87
N ARG A 785 1.43 -25.86 70.49
CA ARG A 785 0.67 -24.57 70.57
C ARG A 785 1.63 -23.35 70.63
N CYS A 786 1.42 -22.43 69.70
CA CYS A 786 1.80 -21.01 69.70
C CYS A 786 0.76 -20.27 68.84
#